data_AF-A0A352TC51-F1
#
_entry.id   AF-A0A352TC51-F1
#
_cell.length_a   1.000
_cell.length_b   1.000
_cell.length_c   1.000
_cell.angle_alpha   90.00
_cell.angle_beta   90.00
_cell.angle_gamma   90.00
#
_symmetry.space_group_name_H-M   'P 1'
#
loop_
_entity.id
_entity.type
_entity.pdbx_description
1 polymer ?
#
loop_
_entity_poly.entity_id
_entity_poly.type
_entity_poly.pdbx_seq_one_letter_code
_entity_poly.pdbx_strand_id
1 'polypeptide(L)'
;MDQNRPRGREKYTTGNSTGVHKRGDGLGTGPVGSSSGYAGKTGGFSQKASGSSGGSFRAIKRGGGISLPVLIIIGILYFLFGRGGNSETEAVAPTSTTSQSSSGSLLSGLLSTVTGGGSSMLSSASSGGGVATSYSRVDTSVAKGSRAKRTSIIGNGKDSVTIMVYMCGTDLESQYGMATNDLKEMASADLGNINIIVYTGGCSRWQNSAISNSTNQIYRVTKGGLECLVKSDGAKAMTDPNTLSSFIKWAAKNYPANRNELIFWDHGGGSVSGYGYDEKFQRNGSMNLASINKALKAGGVQFDFIGFDACLMATAETALMLNDYADYMIASEETEPGIGWYYTNWLTKFAANTSMPTLDIGKNIVDDFVAMCAQQCRGQQTTLSVIDLAEFANTVPNTLSSFSKSLSTLISNKEYQTVSDARYTTREFASSSRIDQVDLVDLCKNVNTTEAQALAKALQSAVKYNKTSSNMTDAYGVSIYFPYQRASYVDEICDTYDDIGMDDDYAQAIRQFANLEVSGQVAAGGSASPVDSLLGMLGSGSATSSSSDVISGLLGSFLSNAGSGLISGLSGRNVSFMNDRALSLDDTADYIALNHFDVRNLTWTEYSDGSATMTLPEEQWALVHSLDLNMFYDDGNGYIDLGLDNMYDFTPDGDLIAATDRTWVSINGQPVAYYHVDTTENGDSYSITGRVPALLNGKRVNLWLVFDNQNPHGYIAGAQTDYEENETITVAKSLVQLTDGDKLDFLCDYYSYEGTYQDSYYLGKQMTVSGTPVISNEDVGTGNVKLTYRFTDIYNQEYWSTALER
;
A
#
# COMPACT_ATOMS: atom_id res chain seq x y z
N MET A 1 28.55 14.24 9.68
CA MET A 1 28.07 13.36 10.77
C MET A 1 26.54 13.28 10.79
N ASP A 2 25.79 14.23 10.22
CA ASP A 2 24.31 14.22 10.27
C ASP A 2 23.58 13.41 9.18
N GLN A 3 24.24 12.91 8.12
CA GLN A 3 23.54 12.33 6.95
C GLN A 3 23.17 10.84 7.03
N ASN A 4 23.59 10.11 8.07
CA ASN A 4 23.35 8.66 8.19
C ASN A 4 22.47 8.30 9.40
N ARG A 5 21.71 9.25 9.95
CA ARG A 5 20.81 8.98 11.09
C ARG A 5 19.37 9.19 10.65
N PRO A 6 18.44 8.33 11.09
CA PRO A 6 17.06 8.45 10.65
C PRO A 6 16.46 9.77 11.16
N ARG A 7 15.53 10.38 10.40
CA ARG A 7 14.81 11.58 10.81
C ARG A 7 13.74 11.23 11.84
N GLY A 8 13.72 11.97 12.94
CA GLY A 8 12.60 11.94 13.87
C GLY A 8 11.57 13.03 13.59
N ARG A 9 10.28 12.77 13.90
CA ARG A 9 9.22 13.79 13.81
C ARG A 9 9.39 14.86 14.89
N GLU A 10 8.82 16.04 14.64
CA GLU A 10 8.81 17.10 15.63
C GLU A 10 7.85 16.80 16.79
N LYS A 11 8.28 17.15 17.99
CA LYS A 11 7.49 17.00 19.22
C LYS A 11 6.74 18.28 19.53
N TYR A 12 5.42 18.17 19.68
CA TYR A 12 4.54 19.29 20.02
C TYR A 12 3.65 18.93 21.21
N THR A 13 3.58 19.74 22.25
CA THR A 13 2.78 19.46 23.46
C THR A 13 1.73 20.56 23.68
N THR A 14 0.55 20.21 24.18
CA THR A 14 -0.50 21.19 24.54
C THR A 14 -0.76 21.29 26.04
N GLY A 15 -0.42 20.25 26.81
CA GLY A 15 -0.66 20.18 28.24
C GLY A 15 -2.11 19.81 28.61
N ASN A 16 -2.90 19.34 27.65
CA ASN A 16 -4.32 19.01 27.82
C ASN A 16 -4.57 17.51 28.00
N SER A 17 -3.59 16.79 28.56
CA SER A 17 -3.66 15.34 28.67
C SER A 17 -4.86 14.85 29.47
N THR A 18 -5.48 13.77 28.98
CA THR A 18 -6.46 12.97 29.71
C THR A 18 -5.86 11.70 30.34
N GLY A 19 -4.58 11.42 30.09
CA GLY A 19 -3.86 10.23 30.56
C GLY A 19 -4.32 8.92 29.90
N VAL A 20 -3.50 7.88 30.03
CA VAL A 20 -3.78 6.55 29.50
C VAL A 20 -4.71 5.80 30.44
N HIS A 21 -5.79 5.26 29.88
CA HIS A 21 -6.67 4.33 30.56
C HIS A 21 -7.41 3.47 29.52
N LYS A 22 -7.46 2.16 29.73
CA LYS A 22 -8.30 1.26 28.93
C LYS A 22 -9.71 1.17 29.52
N ARG A 23 -10.72 0.89 28.68
CA ARG A 23 -12.12 0.74 29.11
C ARG A 23 -12.80 -0.48 28.49
N GLY A 24 -13.82 -0.99 29.17
CA GLY A 24 -14.61 -2.14 28.72
C GLY A 24 -13.90 -3.47 28.93
N ASP A 25 -14.53 -4.52 28.44
CA ASP A 25 -13.97 -5.87 28.38
C ASP A 25 -13.13 -6.05 27.11
N GLY A 26 -12.38 -7.16 27.00
CA GLY A 26 -11.62 -7.49 25.80
C GLY A 26 -12.55 -7.61 24.58
N LEU A 27 -12.12 -7.05 23.45
CA LEU A 27 -12.95 -6.91 22.26
C LEU A 27 -13.07 -8.21 21.46
N GLY A 28 -12.14 -9.16 21.63
CA GLY A 28 -12.07 -10.38 20.84
C GLY A 28 -11.79 -10.12 19.35
N THR A 29 -11.30 -8.93 19.01
CA THR A 29 -11.00 -8.53 17.63
C THR A 29 -9.57 -8.88 17.20
N GLY A 30 -8.78 -9.47 18.09
CA GLY A 30 -7.36 -9.74 17.84
C GLY A 30 -6.50 -8.47 17.94
N PRO A 31 -5.18 -8.60 17.71
CA PRO A 31 -4.23 -7.54 17.97
C PRO A 31 -4.35 -6.40 16.95
N VAL A 32 -3.96 -5.20 17.36
CA VAL A 32 -3.97 -3.98 16.53
C VAL A 32 -2.58 -3.46 16.19
N GLY A 33 -1.55 -3.86 16.94
CA GLY A 33 -0.16 -3.44 16.71
C GLY A 33 0.61 -4.33 15.74
N SER A 34 0.63 -5.63 15.99
CA SER A 34 1.22 -6.64 15.10
C SER A 34 0.24 -7.79 14.88
N SER A 35 0.24 -8.41 13.70
CA SER A 35 -0.76 -9.44 13.34
C SER A 35 -0.79 -10.65 14.29
N SER A 36 0.28 -10.89 15.05
CA SER A 36 0.37 -11.95 16.06
C SER A 36 0.50 -11.46 17.51
N GLY A 37 0.28 -10.17 17.80
CA GLY A 37 0.29 -9.63 19.17
C GLY A 37 1.62 -9.84 19.90
N TYR A 38 2.73 -9.51 19.25
CA TYR A 38 4.12 -9.72 19.71
C TYR A 38 4.43 -11.11 20.27
N ALA A 39 3.59 -12.12 20.00
CA ALA A 39 3.80 -13.46 20.51
C ALA A 39 5.04 -14.06 19.85
N GLY A 40 6.17 -14.01 20.56
CA GLY A 40 7.26 -14.95 20.34
C GLY A 40 6.70 -16.34 20.55
N LYS A 41 6.72 -17.19 19.52
CA LYS A 41 6.51 -18.62 19.73
C LYS A 41 7.67 -19.10 20.58
N THR A 42 7.50 -19.10 21.89
CA THR A 42 8.43 -19.71 22.82
C THR A 42 8.67 -21.14 22.32
N GLY A 43 9.91 -21.42 21.93
CA GLY A 43 10.40 -22.73 21.56
C GLY A 43 10.40 -23.66 22.78
N GLY A 44 9.23 -23.97 23.30
CA GLY A 44 9.02 -24.96 24.34
C GLY A 44 8.81 -26.32 23.69
N PHE A 45 9.89 -27.10 23.54
CA PHE A 45 9.80 -28.54 23.37
C PHE A 45 9.03 -29.13 24.57
N SER A 46 7.70 -29.23 24.45
CA SER A 46 6.91 -30.12 25.30
C SER A 46 6.56 -31.35 24.48
N GLN A 47 7.33 -32.42 24.69
CA GLN A 47 6.92 -33.76 24.30
C GLN A 47 5.61 -34.10 25.02
N LYS A 48 4.46 -33.82 24.41
CA LYS A 48 3.26 -34.59 24.69
C LYS A 48 3.30 -35.84 23.83
N ALA A 49 3.78 -36.91 24.46
CA ALA A 49 3.68 -38.27 23.95
C ALA A 49 2.24 -38.55 23.49
N SER A 50 2.02 -38.61 22.18
CA SER A 50 0.81 -39.16 21.61
C SER A 50 0.89 -40.69 21.73
N GLY A 51 0.25 -41.19 22.77
CA GLY A 51 0.02 -42.62 22.94
C GLY A 51 -0.79 -43.16 21.76
N SER A 52 -0.12 -43.96 20.93
CA SER A 52 -0.73 -44.90 20.01
C SER A 52 -1.74 -45.79 20.74
N SER A 53 -3.00 -45.76 20.33
CA SER A 53 -3.87 -46.92 20.45
C SER A 53 -4.80 -46.98 19.24
N GLY A 54 -4.68 -48.09 18.51
CA GLY A 54 -5.32 -48.30 17.22
C GLY A 54 -6.77 -48.76 17.32
N GLY A 55 -7.43 -48.60 16.17
CA GLY A 55 -8.46 -49.51 15.66
C GLY A 55 -9.81 -49.49 16.38
N SER A 56 -10.85 -49.04 15.66
CA SER A 56 -11.86 -49.95 15.11
C SER A 56 -12.96 -49.18 14.38
N PHE A 57 -13.18 -49.57 13.12
CA PHE A 57 -14.39 -49.27 12.37
C PHE A 57 -15.64 -49.74 13.12
N ARG A 58 -16.67 -48.89 13.16
CA ARG A 58 -18.08 -49.34 13.07
C ARG A 58 -18.96 -48.20 12.57
N ALA A 59 -19.51 -48.41 11.37
CA ALA A 59 -20.63 -47.67 10.82
C ALA A 59 -21.90 -47.87 11.66
N ILE A 60 -22.85 -46.91 11.61
CA ILE A 60 -24.27 -47.11 11.21
C ILE A 60 -25.17 -45.89 11.53
N LYS A 61 -25.92 -45.48 10.49
CA LYS A 61 -27.28 -44.85 10.40
C LYS A 61 -27.57 -43.42 10.89
N ARG A 62 -27.83 -42.56 9.89
CA ARG A 62 -29.15 -42.03 9.44
C ARG A 62 -30.25 -41.78 10.50
N GLY A 63 -30.63 -40.51 10.59
CA GLY A 63 -31.92 -39.95 11.05
C GLY A 63 -31.69 -38.45 11.30
N GLY A 64 -32.27 -37.48 10.59
CA GLY A 64 -33.66 -37.31 10.18
C GLY A 64 -34.35 -36.39 11.18
N GLY A 65 -34.44 -35.08 10.88
CA GLY A 65 -35.13 -34.12 11.76
C GLY A 65 -35.03 -32.68 11.29
N ILE A 66 -36.10 -32.19 10.67
CA ILE A 66 -36.35 -30.84 10.17
C ILE A 66 -36.86 -29.96 11.33
N SER A 67 -36.39 -28.71 11.43
CA SER A 67 -37.21 -27.59 11.96
C SER A 67 -36.59 -26.23 11.60
N LEU A 68 -37.31 -25.47 10.77
CA LEU A 68 -37.14 -24.04 10.46
C LEU A 68 -38.04 -23.21 11.41
N PRO A 69 -38.04 -21.85 11.39
CA PRO A 69 -37.73 -21.00 12.54
C PRO A 69 -38.95 -20.25 13.11
N VAL A 70 -38.78 -19.63 14.28
CA VAL A 70 -39.79 -18.74 14.88
C VAL A 70 -39.33 -17.29 14.77
N LEU A 71 -40.08 -16.53 13.95
CA LEU A 71 -40.15 -15.07 13.92
C LEU A 71 -40.99 -14.57 15.10
N ILE A 72 -40.55 -13.50 15.77
CA ILE A 72 -41.42 -12.65 16.58
C ILE A 72 -41.27 -11.21 16.09
N ILE A 73 -42.40 -10.70 15.60
CA ILE A 73 -42.70 -9.30 15.30
C ILE A 73 -43.36 -8.69 16.53
N ILE A 74 -42.92 -7.50 16.96
CA ILE A 74 -43.82 -6.52 17.61
C ILE A 74 -43.62 -5.19 16.89
N GLY A 75 -44.70 -4.72 16.28
CA GLY A 75 -44.92 -3.32 15.94
C GLY A 75 -46.23 -2.87 16.60
N ILE A 76 -46.34 -1.55 16.78
CA ILE A 76 -47.53 -0.67 16.94
C ILE A 76 -47.04 0.61 17.65
N LEU A 77 -47.43 1.86 17.37
CA LEU A 77 -48.07 2.55 16.24
C LEU A 77 -48.28 4.01 16.74
N TYR A 78 -47.91 5.04 15.94
CA TYR A 78 -48.68 6.29 15.68
C TYR A 78 -48.71 7.42 16.75
N PHE A 79 -48.84 8.74 16.46
CA PHE A 79 -49.51 9.45 15.35
C PHE A 79 -49.17 10.98 15.29
N LEU A 80 -49.26 11.57 14.07
CA LEU A 80 -49.77 12.94 13.67
C LEU A 80 -49.05 14.22 14.15
N PHE A 81 -48.85 15.29 13.35
CA PHE A 81 -49.55 15.92 12.21
C PHE A 81 -48.51 16.44 11.16
N GLY A 82 -48.67 16.42 9.83
CA GLY A 82 -49.65 17.14 8.98
C GLY A 82 -49.25 18.63 8.85
N ARG A 83 -49.16 19.35 7.71
CA ARG A 83 -49.61 19.22 6.31
C ARG A 83 -49.37 20.59 5.63
N GLY A 84 -49.04 20.62 4.32
CA GLY A 84 -49.28 21.78 3.40
C GLY A 84 -48.18 22.84 3.35
N GLY A 85 -47.85 23.49 2.23
CA GLY A 85 -48.42 23.53 0.88
C GLY A 85 -47.61 24.52 0.01
N ASN A 86 -47.81 24.42 -1.32
CA ASN A 86 -47.22 25.23 -2.40
C ASN A 86 -47.22 26.76 -2.18
N SER A 87 -46.22 27.43 -2.77
CA SER A 87 -46.43 28.57 -3.69
C SER A 87 -45.13 29.03 -4.36
N GLU A 88 -45.20 29.18 -5.68
CA GLU A 88 -44.29 29.92 -6.57
C GLU A 88 -44.17 31.40 -6.15
N THR A 89 -43.03 32.05 -6.42
CA THR A 89 -42.87 33.13 -7.43
C THR A 89 -41.56 33.89 -7.28
N GLU A 90 -40.91 34.07 -8.44
CA GLU A 90 -40.20 35.25 -8.96
C GLU A 90 -38.95 35.86 -8.30
N ALA A 91 -37.97 36.05 -9.19
CA ALA A 91 -36.73 36.78 -9.07
C ALA A 91 -36.95 38.30 -9.00
N VAL A 92 -36.04 39.03 -8.32
CA VAL A 92 -35.54 40.35 -8.72
C VAL A 92 -34.20 40.60 -8.02
N ALA A 93 -33.18 40.99 -8.80
CA ALA A 93 -31.89 41.53 -8.33
C ALA A 93 -32.05 42.98 -7.80
N PRO A 94 -31.08 43.50 -7.04
CA PRO A 94 -30.29 44.58 -7.64
C PRO A 94 -28.79 44.60 -7.25
N THR A 95 -27.97 44.88 -8.28
CA THR A 95 -26.87 45.86 -8.37
C THR A 95 -26.77 46.89 -7.23
N SER A 96 -25.64 47.51 -6.86
CA SER A 96 -24.19 47.50 -7.17
C SER A 96 -23.62 48.73 -6.44
N THR A 97 -22.37 48.69 -5.94
CA THR A 97 -21.34 49.78 -5.95
C THR A 97 -20.27 49.46 -4.88
N THR A 98 -19.09 48.94 -5.25
CA THR A 98 -17.84 49.61 -5.64
C THR A 98 -17.15 50.44 -4.55
N SER A 99 -15.95 49.99 -4.15
CA SER A 99 -14.75 50.84 -4.11
C SER A 99 -13.48 50.02 -4.41
N GLN A 100 -12.63 50.62 -5.25
CA GLN A 100 -11.44 50.09 -5.90
C GLN A 100 -10.16 50.32 -5.08
N SER A 101 -9.13 49.52 -5.36
CA SER A 101 -7.76 49.98 -5.74
C SER A 101 -6.93 48.73 -6.12
N SER A 102 -6.68 48.40 -7.40
CA SER A 102 -5.71 48.94 -8.39
C SER A 102 -4.24 48.74 -8.01
N SER A 103 -3.53 47.79 -8.62
CA SER A 103 -2.64 47.98 -9.79
C SER A 103 -2.11 46.58 -10.20
N GLY A 104 -2.13 46.07 -11.45
CA GLY A 104 -1.67 46.60 -12.75
C GLY A 104 -0.14 46.39 -12.86
N SER A 105 0.49 45.71 -13.82
CA SER A 105 0.14 45.35 -15.20
C SER A 105 1.21 44.43 -15.82
N LEU A 106 0.77 43.43 -16.60
CA LEU A 106 1.24 42.92 -17.91
C LEU A 106 2.70 43.10 -18.36
N LEU A 107 3.29 42.00 -18.87
CA LEU A 107 4.01 42.01 -20.16
C LEU A 107 4.13 40.60 -20.75
N SER A 108 3.55 40.43 -21.94
CA SER A 108 3.75 39.29 -22.83
C SER A 108 4.81 39.59 -23.88
N GLY A 109 5.59 38.58 -24.26
CA GLY A 109 6.10 38.41 -25.62
C GLY A 109 7.59 38.68 -25.84
N LEU A 110 8.33 37.60 -26.14
CA LEU A 110 9.39 37.61 -27.16
C LEU A 110 9.75 36.16 -27.55
N LEU A 111 9.40 35.82 -28.78
CA LEU A 111 9.83 34.63 -29.53
C LEU A 111 10.70 35.14 -30.68
N SER A 112 11.92 34.61 -30.86
CA SER A 112 12.51 34.20 -32.16
C SER A 112 14.04 34.03 -32.14
N THR A 113 14.46 32.79 -32.42
CA THR A 113 15.59 32.32 -33.28
C THR A 113 16.96 33.02 -33.28
N VAL A 114 18.04 32.24 -33.03
CA VAL A 114 19.19 32.05 -33.96
C VAL A 114 19.81 30.65 -33.77
N THR A 115 20.10 30.04 -34.91
CA THR A 115 20.79 28.77 -35.21
C THR A 115 22.27 28.71 -34.79
N GLY A 116 22.79 27.51 -34.48
CA GLY A 116 24.22 27.22 -34.59
C GLY A 116 24.68 26.05 -33.71
N GLY A 117 25.17 24.98 -34.34
CA GLY A 117 25.62 23.77 -33.66
C GLY A 117 26.91 23.92 -32.84
N GLY A 118 27.10 22.99 -31.91
CA GLY A 118 28.32 22.83 -31.14
C GLY A 118 28.16 21.70 -30.13
N SER A 119 28.89 20.62 -30.35
CA SER A 119 29.02 19.49 -29.43
C SER A 119 29.72 19.94 -28.13
N SER A 120 29.17 19.55 -26.97
CA SER A 120 29.91 19.53 -25.69
C SER A 120 29.31 18.42 -24.82
N MET A 121 29.93 17.24 -24.82
CA MET A 121 30.74 16.74 -23.70
C MET A 121 30.02 16.83 -22.34
N LEU A 122 29.56 15.67 -21.89
CA LEU A 122 29.18 15.40 -20.51
C LEU A 122 30.37 15.72 -19.60
N SER A 123 30.14 16.58 -18.62
CA SER A 123 30.93 16.64 -17.40
C SER A 123 30.01 16.35 -16.24
N SER A 124 30.22 15.20 -15.62
CA SER A 124 29.63 14.80 -14.35
C SER A 124 30.01 15.82 -13.27
N ALA A 125 28.99 16.36 -12.59
CA ALA A 125 29.11 16.97 -11.28
C ALA A 125 27.87 16.56 -10.50
N SER A 126 28.09 15.69 -9.54
CA SER A 126 27.17 15.27 -8.49
C SER A 126 26.73 16.48 -7.67
N SER A 127 25.47 16.88 -7.82
CA SER A 127 24.75 17.69 -6.86
C SER A 127 23.29 17.22 -6.91
N GLY A 128 22.84 16.57 -5.82
CA GLY A 128 21.48 16.11 -5.64
C GLY A 128 20.51 17.28 -5.76
N GLY A 129 19.79 17.31 -6.87
CA GLY A 129 18.55 18.04 -7.04
C GLY A 129 17.50 17.00 -7.39
N GLY A 130 16.44 16.92 -6.59
CA GLY A 130 15.33 16.00 -6.83
C GLY A 130 14.91 16.04 -8.30
N VAL A 131 15.01 14.89 -8.97
CA VAL A 131 14.57 14.76 -10.35
C VAL A 131 13.06 14.89 -10.34
N ALA A 132 12.50 15.70 -11.24
CA ALA A 132 11.05 15.83 -11.34
C ALA A 132 10.42 14.45 -11.61
N THR A 133 9.67 13.94 -10.64
CA THR A 133 8.86 12.70 -10.71
C THR A 133 7.69 12.85 -11.68
N SER A 134 7.22 14.09 -11.85
CA SER A 134 6.19 14.45 -12.83
C SER A 134 6.80 14.79 -14.19
N TYR A 135 6.27 14.19 -15.25
CA TYR A 135 6.61 14.59 -16.63
C TYR A 135 5.85 15.86 -16.98
N SER A 136 6.56 16.96 -17.19
CA SER A 136 5.96 18.26 -17.53
C SER A 136 5.16 18.28 -18.83
N ARG A 137 5.37 17.29 -19.72
CA ARG A 137 4.67 17.09 -20.98
C ARG A 137 4.58 15.61 -21.31
N VAL A 138 3.62 15.27 -22.14
CA VAL A 138 3.54 13.94 -22.78
C VAL A 138 4.76 13.73 -23.66
N ASP A 139 5.40 12.57 -23.55
CA ASP A 139 6.37 12.08 -24.52
C ASP A 139 5.65 11.29 -25.63
N THR A 140 5.78 11.77 -26.87
CA THR A 140 5.19 11.13 -28.05
C THR A 140 6.21 10.34 -28.87
N SER A 141 7.48 10.33 -28.45
CA SER A 141 8.51 9.52 -29.08
C SER A 141 8.26 8.04 -28.83
N VAL A 142 8.68 7.19 -29.77
CA VAL A 142 8.58 5.74 -29.65
C VAL A 142 9.94 5.13 -29.98
N ALA A 143 10.44 4.25 -29.11
CA ALA A 143 11.71 3.57 -29.31
C ALA A 143 11.69 2.75 -30.61
N LYS A 144 12.80 2.76 -31.34
CA LYS A 144 12.95 1.97 -32.56
C LYS A 144 12.81 0.47 -32.23
N GLY A 145 12.07 -0.25 -33.07
CA GLY A 145 11.83 -1.69 -32.90
C GLY A 145 10.52 -2.02 -32.17
N SER A 146 9.92 -1.03 -31.50
CA SER A 146 8.60 -1.19 -30.88
C SER A 146 7.56 -1.55 -31.93
N ARG A 147 6.63 -2.45 -31.60
CA ARG A 147 5.56 -2.84 -32.51
C ARG A 147 4.68 -1.64 -32.88
N ALA A 148 4.04 -1.72 -34.05
CA ALA A 148 3.00 -0.77 -34.39
C ALA A 148 1.82 -0.87 -33.39
N LYS A 149 1.11 0.25 -33.22
CA LYS A 149 -0.14 0.29 -32.45
C LYS A 149 -1.18 -0.59 -33.13
N ARG A 150 -1.93 -1.37 -32.36
CA ARG A 150 -2.97 -2.29 -32.84
C ARG A 150 -4.26 -1.55 -33.17
N THR A 151 -4.55 -0.50 -32.40
CA THR A 151 -5.68 0.37 -32.63
C THR A 151 -5.42 1.23 -33.85
N SER A 152 -6.31 1.10 -34.85
CA SER A 152 -6.25 1.91 -36.06
C SER A 152 -7.19 3.09 -35.93
N ILE A 153 -6.62 4.27 -35.72
CA ILE A 153 -7.35 5.54 -35.71
C ILE A 153 -7.70 5.95 -37.16
N ILE A 154 -8.99 6.12 -37.44
CA ILE A 154 -9.52 6.56 -38.74
C ILE A 154 -9.26 8.07 -38.94
N GLY A 155 -9.40 8.85 -37.88
CA GLY A 155 -9.13 10.29 -37.89
C GLY A 155 -10.36 11.17 -38.16
N ASN A 156 -10.19 12.48 -37.93
CA ASN A 156 -11.21 13.53 -38.13
C ASN A 156 -12.50 13.36 -37.31
N GLY A 157 -12.43 12.76 -36.11
CA GLY A 157 -13.58 12.50 -35.24
C GLY A 157 -14.54 11.44 -35.80
N LYS A 158 -14.05 10.54 -36.66
CA LYS A 158 -14.85 9.49 -37.30
C LYS A 158 -14.66 8.11 -36.68
N ASP A 159 -13.86 8.01 -35.64
CA ASP A 159 -13.66 6.77 -34.90
C ASP A 159 -14.93 6.40 -34.14
N SER A 160 -15.31 5.13 -34.23
CA SER A 160 -16.32 4.52 -33.37
C SER A 160 -15.62 3.98 -32.14
N VAL A 161 -16.11 4.37 -30.96
CA VAL A 161 -15.48 4.15 -29.67
C VAL A 161 -16.41 3.32 -28.78
N THR A 162 -15.86 2.29 -28.13
CA THR A 162 -16.53 1.51 -27.10
C THR A 162 -15.63 1.39 -25.87
N ILE A 163 -16.00 2.09 -24.81
CA ILE A 163 -15.37 2.03 -23.49
C ILE A 163 -16.11 0.99 -22.66
N MET A 164 -15.41 -0.08 -22.30
CA MET A 164 -15.90 -1.13 -21.43
C MET A 164 -15.46 -0.84 -19.99
N VAL A 165 -16.41 -0.67 -19.06
CA VAL A 165 -16.11 -0.48 -17.64
C VAL A 165 -16.53 -1.73 -16.88
N TYR A 166 -15.57 -2.44 -16.31
CA TYR A 166 -15.81 -3.60 -15.46
C TYR A 166 -15.83 -3.15 -14.01
N MET A 167 -17.04 -2.96 -13.46
CA MET A 167 -17.28 -2.27 -12.19
C MET A 167 -17.68 -3.26 -11.09
N CYS A 168 -16.67 -3.77 -10.38
CA CYS A 168 -16.87 -4.54 -9.16
C CYS A 168 -17.10 -3.55 -8.02
N GLY A 169 -18.34 -3.48 -7.51
CA GLY A 169 -18.76 -2.41 -6.61
C GLY A 169 -18.19 -2.51 -5.19
N THR A 170 -18.05 -3.73 -4.67
CA THR A 170 -17.41 -4.04 -3.37
C THR A 170 -17.95 -3.22 -2.19
N ASP A 171 -17.16 -3.09 -1.13
CA ASP A 171 -17.44 -2.18 -0.03
C ASP A 171 -17.28 -0.70 -0.41
N LEU A 172 -16.54 -0.38 -1.48
CA LEU A 172 -16.47 0.97 -2.04
C LEU A 172 -17.88 1.50 -2.42
N GLU A 173 -18.71 0.63 -2.97
CA GLU A 173 -20.11 0.94 -3.27
C GLU A 173 -21.00 0.71 -2.04
N SER A 174 -20.92 -0.46 -1.40
CA SER A 174 -21.90 -0.79 -0.35
C SER A 174 -21.79 0.12 0.86
N GLN A 175 -20.61 0.64 1.16
CA GLN A 175 -20.38 1.54 2.28
C GLN A 175 -20.32 3.02 1.85
N TYR A 176 -19.64 3.34 0.75
CA TYR A 176 -19.29 4.73 0.40
C TYR A 176 -19.95 5.26 -0.87
N GLY A 177 -20.60 4.41 -1.67
CA GLY A 177 -21.30 4.83 -2.89
C GLY A 177 -20.39 5.35 -4.00
N MET A 178 -19.12 4.94 -4.01
CA MET A 178 -18.11 5.44 -4.96
C MET A 178 -18.45 5.07 -6.41
N ALA A 179 -18.81 3.81 -6.67
CA ALA A 179 -19.24 3.38 -8.01
C ALA A 179 -20.48 4.16 -8.49
N THR A 180 -21.45 4.39 -7.60
CA THR A 180 -22.60 5.25 -7.88
C THR A 180 -22.20 6.69 -8.24
N ASN A 181 -21.18 7.25 -7.60
CA ASN A 181 -20.72 8.60 -7.91
C ASN A 181 -20.02 8.66 -9.27
N ASP A 182 -19.16 7.71 -9.59
CA ASP A 182 -18.50 7.65 -10.91
C ASP A 182 -19.51 7.45 -12.04
N LEU A 183 -20.54 6.63 -11.82
CA LEU A 183 -21.64 6.51 -12.79
C LEU A 183 -22.38 7.84 -13.02
N LYS A 184 -22.51 8.69 -11.98
CA LYS A 184 -23.09 10.04 -12.14
C LYS A 184 -22.15 10.96 -12.89
N GLU A 185 -20.83 10.87 -12.65
CA GLU A 185 -19.84 11.63 -13.40
C GLU A 185 -19.85 11.26 -14.88
N MET A 186 -19.79 9.96 -15.19
CA MET A 186 -19.92 9.46 -16.56
C MET A 186 -21.23 9.93 -17.22
N ALA A 187 -22.35 9.89 -16.49
CA ALA A 187 -23.65 10.35 -17.00
C ALA A 187 -23.75 11.88 -17.16
N SER A 188 -22.89 12.64 -16.49
CA SER A 188 -22.83 14.10 -16.57
C SER A 188 -21.99 14.60 -17.75
N ALA A 189 -21.14 13.75 -18.32
CA ALA A 189 -20.34 14.07 -19.49
C ALA A 189 -21.20 14.30 -20.75
N ASP A 190 -20.67 15.09 -21.70
CA ASP A 190 -21.23 15.14 -23.05
C ASP A 190 -20.68 13.96 -23.87
N LEU A 191 -21.48 12.90 -24.00
CA LEU A 191 -21.02 11.60 -24.52
C LEU A 191 -20.93 11.53 -26.05
N GLY A 192 -21.53 12.48 -26.79
CA GLY A 192 -21.54 12.45 -28.25
C GLY A 192 -21.97 11.07 -28.79
N ASN A 193 -21.08 10.41 -29.52
CA ASN A 193 -21.31 9.09 -30.12
C ASN A 193 -20.48 7.95 -29.50
N ILE A 194 -19.80 8.17 -28.37
CA ILE A 194 -19.04 7.09 -27.71
C ILE A 194 -20.00 6.16 -26.95
N ASN A 195 -19.70 4.86 -26.94
CA ASN A 195 -20.44 3.89 -26.15
C ASN A 195 -19.70 3.62 -24.85
N ILE A 196 -20.31 3.90 -23.70
CA ILE A 196 -19.79 3.47 -22.40
C ILE A 196 -20.67 2.32 -21.91
N ILE A 197 -20.10 1.12 -21.86
CA ILE A 197 -20.79 -0.10 -21.46
C ILE A 197 -20.24 -0.55 -20.12
N VAL A 198 -21.09 -0.65 -19.10
CA VAL A 198 -20.70 -0.97 -17.73
C VAL A 198 -21.25 -2.34 -17.32
N TYR A 199 -20.38 -3.24 -16.86
CA TYR A 199 -20.77 -4.47 -16.18
C TYR A 199 -20.73 -4.26 -14.67
N THR A 200 -21.84 -4.53 -13.98
CA THR A 200 -21.98 -4.23 -12.55
C THR A 200 -22.20 -5.49 -11.71
N GLY A 201 -21.60 -5.53 -10.53
CA GLY A 201 -21.73 -6.63 -9.56
C GLY A 201 -20.87 -6.40 -8.32
N GLY A 202 -20.61 -7.44 -7.53
CA GLY A 202 -19.54 -7.42 -6.53
C GLY A 202 -19.80 -6.74 -5.18
N CYS A 203 -20.93 -6.09 -4.96
CA CYS A 203 -21.26 -5.43 -3.68
C CYS A 203 -22.50 -6.00 -3.00
N SER A 204 -22.56 -5.89 -1.66
CA SER A 204 -23.72 -6.30 -0.87
C SER A 204 -24.90 -5.34 -0.99
N ARG A 205 -24.68 -4.09 -1.42
CA ARG A 205 -25.70 -3.06 -1.63
C ARG A 205 -25.21 -2.01 -2.62
N TRP A 206 -26.10 -1.54 -3.49
CA TRP A 206 -25.89 -0.30 -4.26
C TRP A 206 -26.52 0.89 -3.51
N GLN A 207 -25.84 2.03 -3.50
CA GLN A 207 -26.29 3.33 -2.97
C GLN A 207 -27.15 4.09 -4.00
N ASN A 208 -27.72 3.36 -4.96
CA ASN A 208 -28.73 3.82 -5.91
C ASN A 208 -29.80 2.74 -6.11
N SER A 209 -30.94 3.12 -6.68
CA SER A 209 -32.06 2.20 -6.96
C SER A 209 -32.07 1.62 -8.37
N ALA A 210 -31.13 2.03 -9.24
CA ALA A 210 -31.08 1.62 -10.63
C ALA A 210 -30.41 0.24 -10.81
N ILE A 211 -29.44 -0.09 -9.96
CA ILE A 211 -28.64 -1.31 -10.05
C ILE A 211 -29.00 -2.28 -8.91
N SER A 212 -29.18 -3.55 -9.26
CA SER A 212 -29.45 -4.61 -8.31
C SER A 212 -28.17 -5.20 -7.73
N ASN A 213 -28.17 -5.44 -6.42
CA ASN A 213 -27.16 -6.26 -5.75
C ASN A 213 -27.44 -7.77 -5.89
N SER A 214 -28.59 -8.18 -6.44
CA SER A 214 -28.97 -9.60 -6.51
C SER A 214 -28.38 -10.34 -7.72
N THR A 215 -28.17 -9.62 -8.83
CA THR A 215 -27.66 -10.18 -10.08
C THR A 215 -26.71 -9.19 -10.74
N ASN A 216 -25.73 -9.70 -11.48
CA ASN A 216 -24.88 -8.88 -12.34
C ASN A 216 -25.68 -8.37 -13.52
N GLN A 217 -25.35 -7.17 -13.99
CA GLN A 217 -26.11 -6.46 -15.02
C GLN A 217 -25.17 -5.74 -15.99
N ILE A 218 -25.71 -5.40 -17.17
CA ILE A 218 -25.00 -4.57 -18.15
C ILE A 218 -25.81 -3.33 -18.45
N TYR A 219 -25.16 -2.18 -18.38
CA TYR A 219 -25.74 -0.87 -18.67
C TYR A 219 -24.98 -0.16 -19.78
N ARG A 220 -25.68 0.70 -20.52
CA ARG A 220 -25.06 1.79 -21.27
C ARG A 220 -25.22 3.08 -20.47
N VAL A 221 -24.13 3.83 -20.30
CA VAL A 221 -24.24 5.19 -19.77
C VAL A 221 -24.81 6.11 -20.84
N THR A 222 -25.78 6.93 -20.46
CA THR A 222 -26.43 7.93 -21.32
C THR A 222 -26.38 9.30 -20.66
N LYS A 223 -26.62 10.36 -21.42
CA LYS A 223 -26.68 11.70 -20.85
C LYS A 223 -27.78 11.78 -19.78
N GLY A 224 -27.36 12.00 -18.53
CA GLY A 224 -28.23 12.12 -17.37
C GLY A 224 -28.72 10.80 -16.75
N GLY A 225 -28.25 9.62 -17.20
CA GLY A 225 -28.64 8.36 -16.57
C GLY A 225 -28.08 7.08 -17.19
N LEU A 226 -28.67 5.95 -16.80
CA LEU A 226 -28.25 4.61 -17.23
C LEU A 226 -29.37 3.91 -18.00
N GLU A 227 -29.02 3.28 -19.11
CA GLU A 227 -29.90 2.39 -19.86
C GLU A 227 -29.53 0.93 -19.57
N CYS A 228 -30.44 0.16 -18.97
CA CYS A 228 -30.20 -1.24 -18.69
C CYS A 228 -30.31 -2.08 -19.97
N LEU A 229 -29.21 -2.70 -20.40
CA LEU A 229 -29.14 -3.55 -21.59
C LEU A 229 -29.35 -5.02 -21.25
N VAL A 230 -28.81 -5.47 -20.11
CA VAL A 230 -29.00 -6.82 -19.57
C VAL A 230 -29.47 -6.71 -18.14
N LYS A 231 -30.75 -7.05 -17.93
CA LYS A 231 -31.42 -6.96 -16.61
C LYS A 231 -30.93 -8.01 -15.61
N SER A 232 -30.42 -9.14 -16.09
CA SER A 232 -29.82 -10.17 -15.24
C SER A 232 -28.89 -11.04 -16.08
N ASP A 233 -27.63 -11.12 -15.65
CA ASP A 233 -26.64 -12.10 -16.11
C ASP A 233 -26.36 -13.17 -15.02
N GLY A 234 -27.32 -13.36 -14.11
CA GLY A 234 -27.17 -14.23 -12.93
C GLY A 234 -26.36 -13.58 -11.80
N ALA A 235 -26.09 -14.35 -10.74
CA ALA A 235 -25.19 -13.94 -9.66
C ALA A 235 -23.83 -14.60 -9.88
N LYS A 236 -22.88 -13.86 -10.46
CA LYS A 236 -21.55 -14.29 -10.82
C LYS A 236 -20.51 -13.53 -10.01
N ALA A 237 -19.45 -14.21 -9.62
CA ALA A 237 -18.30 -13.56 -9.02
C ALA A 237 -17.64 -12.63 -10.05
N MET A 238 -17.43 -11.38 -9.64
CA MET A 238 -16.74 -10.37 -10.43
C MET A 238 -15.25 -10.69 -10.60
N THR A 239 -14.67 -11.47 -9.68
CA THR A 239 -13.28 -11.90 -9.74
C THR A 239 -13.07 -13.21 -10.54
N ASP A 240 -14.13 -13.82 -11.08
CA ASP A 240 -14.01 -14.95 -12.00
C ASP A 240 -13.58 -14.48 -13.41
N PRO A 241 -12.45 -14.96 -13.96
CA PRO A 241 -11.98 -14.57 -15.30
C PRO A 241 -12.99 -14.90 -16.43
N ASN A 242 -13.88 -15.86 -16.24
CA ASN A 242 -14.94 -16.17 -17.19
C ASN A 242 -16.01 -15.07 -17.24
N THR A 243 -16.27 -14.39 -16.12
CA THR A 243 -17.21 -13.26 -16.05
C THR A 243 -16.69 -12.11 -16.90
N LEU A 244 -15.43 -11.70 -16.69
CA LEU A 244 -14.78 -10.65 -17.47
C LEU A 244 -14.70 -10.99 -18.97
N SER A 245 -14.22 -12.19 -19.32
CA SER A 245 -14.12 -12.57 -20.74
C SER A 245 -15.48 -12.65 -21.45
N SER A 246 -16.54 -13.05 -20.73
CA SER A 246 -17.91 -13.05 -21.25
C SER A 246 -18.42 -11.63 -21.48
N PHE A 247 -18.13 -10.71 -20.56
CA PHE A 247 -18.45 -9.30 -20.71
C PHE A 247 -17.76 -8.66 -21.92
N ILE A 248 -16.44 -8.86 -22.07
CA ILE A 248 -15.65 -8.33 -23.20
C ILE A 248 -16.26 -8.80 -24.53
N LYS A 249 -16.55 -10.10 -24.67
CA LYS A 249 -17.20 -10.66 -25.86
C LYS A 249 -18.57 -10.08 -26.12
N TRP A 250 -19.36 -9.91 -25.06
CA TRP A 250 -20.69 -9.35 -25.17
C TRP A 250 -20.63 -7.91 -25.65
N ALA A 251 -19.78 -7.08 -25.05
CA ALA A 251 -19.63 -5.67 -25.42
C ALA A 251 -19.14 -5.53 -26.88
N ALA A 252 -18.07 -6.24 -27.27
CA ALA A 252 -17.54 -6.19 -28.63
C ALA A 252 -18.55 -6.67 -29.69
N LYS A 253 -19.39 -7.66 -29.36
CA LYS A 253 -20.43 -8.16 -30.27
C LYS A 253 -21.57 -7.16 -30.47
N ASN A 254 -22.01 -6.48 -29.41
CA ASN A 254 -23.20 -5.63 -29.44
C ASN A 254 -22.88 -4.16 -29.76
N TYR A 255 -21.66 -3.71 -29.45
CA TYR A 255 -21.15 -2.37 -29.69
C TYR A 255 -19.79 -2.43 -30.41
N PRO A 256 -19.77 -2.93 -31.66
CA PRO A 256 -18.52 -3.04 -32.42
C PRO A 256 -17.94 -1.65 -32.69
N ALA A 257 -16.65 -1.50 -32.41
CA ALA A 257 -15.91 -0.25 -32.53
C ALA A 257 -14.51 -0.53 -33.11
N ASN A 258 -13.95 0.44 -33.84
CA ASN A 258 -12.55 0.37 -34.29
C ASN A 258 -11.56 0.81 -33.20
N ARG A 259 -12.08 1.38 -32.11
CA ARG A 259 -11.34 1.81 -30.93
C ARG A 259 -12.05 1.30 -29.69
N ASN A 260 -11.39 0.44 -28.94
CA ASN A 260 -11.96 -0.17 -27.74
C ASN A 260 -11.09 0.15 -26.54
N GLU A 261 -11.71 0.49 -25.43
CA GLU A 261 -11.05 0.75 -24.15
C GLU A 261 -11.62 -0.22 -23.11
N LEU A 262 -10.80 -0.62 -22.14
CA LEU A 262 -11.26 -1.41 -20.99
C LEU A 262 -10.75 -0.77 -19.70
N ILE A 263 -11.65 -0.49 -18.78
CA ILE A 263 -11.37 0.08 -17.47
C ILE A 263 -11.79 -0.93 -16.42
N PHE A 264 -10.83 -1.33 -15.59
CA PHE A 264 -11.04 -2.09 -14.37
C PHE A 264 -11.34 -1.10 -13.24
N TRP A 265 -12.50 -1.22 -12.60
CA TRP A 265 -12.90 -0.37 -11.49
C TRP A 265 -13.13 -1.24 -10.26
N ASP A 266 -12.24 -1.13 -9.25
CA ASP A 266 -12.34 -1.75 -7.91
C ASP A 266 -11.11 -1.41 -7.05
N HIS A 267 -10.90 -2.13 -5.95
CA HIS A 267 -9.62 -2.38 -5.29
C HIS A 267 -8.57 -2.95 -6.23
N GLY A 268 -7.32 -2.58 -5.95
CA GLY A 268 -6.16 -3.23 -6.53
C GLY A 268 -5.25 -3.77 -5.44
N GLY A 269 -4.44 -4.73 -5.84
CA GLY A 269 -3.65 -5.59 -4.99
C GLY A 269 -2.19 -5.70 -5.44
N GLY A 270 -1.82 -4.88 -6.42
CA GLY A 270 -0.48 -4.82 -6.99
C GLY A 270 -0.02 -6.16 -7.55
N SER A 271 1.29 -6.38 -7.49
CA SER A 271 1.92 -7.60 -7.98
C SER A 271 1.46 -8.88 -7.29
N VAL A 272 1.04 -8.81 -6.02
CA VAL A 272 0.68 -9.99 -5.21
C VAL A 272 -0.72 -10.48 -5.53
N SER A 273 -1.74 -9.65 -5.34
CA SER A 273 -3.14 -10.11 -5.40
C SER A 273 -3.90 -9.66 -6.64
N GLY A 274 -3.30 -8.80 -7.48
CA GLY A 274 -3.89 -8.37 -8.75
C GLY A 274 -5.09 -7.44 -8.54
N TYR A 275 -6.25 -7.79 -9.08
CA TYR A 275 -7.41 -6.89 -9.14
C TYR A 275 -8.67 -7.45 -8.48
N GLY A 276 -9.32 -6.57 -7.71
CA GLY A 276 -10.71 -6.67 -7.29
C GLY A 276 -11.02 -7.64 -6.14
N TYR A 277 -12.12 -7.38 -5.45
CA TYR A 277 -12.58 -8.16 -4.28
C TYR A 277 -14.11 -8.25 -4.24
N ASP A 278 -14.70 -9.40 -4.54
CA ASP A 278 -16.17 -9.52 -4.57
C ASP A 278 -16.76 -9.75 -3.15
N GLU A 279 -17.42 -8.74 -2.58
CA GLU A 279 -18.04 -8.78 -1.25
C GLU A 279 -19.09 -9.90 -1.12
N LYS A 280 -19.74 -10.30 -2.22
CA LYS A 280 -20.74 -11.39 -2.23
C LYS A 280 -20.11 -12.76 -2.40
N PHE A 281 -18.92 -12.83 -2.99
CA PHE A 281 -18.22 -14.06 -3.34
C PHE A 281 -16.79 -14.05 -2.77
N GLN A 282 -16.63 -13.65 -1.51
CA GLN A 282 -15.32 -13.48 -0.84
C GLN A 282 -14.39 -14.70 -1.00
N ARG A 283 -14.94 -15.92 -1.01
CA ARG A 283 -14.18 -17.17 -1.18
C ARG A 283 -13.51 -17.33 -2.55
N ASN A 284 -13.90 -16.53 -3.54
CA ASN A 284 -13.29 -16.52 -4.86
C ASN A 284 -11.96 -15.73 -4.86
N GLY A 285 -11.69 -14.95 -3.81
CA GLY A 285 -10.52 -14.09 -3.75
C GLY A 285 -10.50 -13.03 -4.85
N SER A 286 -9.32 -12.48 -5.08
CA SER A 286 -9.04 -11.50 -6.14
C SER A 286 -8.66 -12.14 -7.47
N MET A 287 -8.71 -11.36 -8.54
CA MET A 287 -8.24 -11.78 -9.86
C MET A 287 -6.75 -11.45 -10.00
N ASN A 288 -5.88 -12.44 -9.75
CA ASN A 288 -4.44 -12.30 -9.98
C ASN A 288 -4.09 -12.07 -11.46
N LEU A 289 -2.84 -11.68 -11.76
CA LEU A 289 -2.43 -11.33 -13.13
C LEU A 289 -2.59 -12.47 -14.13
N ALA A 290 -2.34 -13.72 -13.72
CA ALA A 290 -2.58 -14.91 -14.55
C ALA A 290 -4.07 -15.07 -14.93
N SER A 291 -4.97 -14.79 -13.99
CA SER A 291 -6.42 -14.81 -14.24
C SER A 291 -6.87 -13.68 -15.15
N ILE A 292 -6.32 -12.47 -14.99
CA ILE A 292 -6.56 -11.34 -15.92
C ILE A 292 -6.08 -11.71 -17.33
N ASN A 293 -4.86 -12.23 -17.46
CA ASN A 293 -4.28 -12.69 -18.72
C ASN A 293 -5.21 -13.71 -19.41
N LYS A 294 -5.69 -14.72 -18.67
CA LYS A 294 -6.65 -15.71 -19.16
C LYS A 294 -7.95 -15.07 -19.62
N ALA A 295 -8.49 -14.10 -18.88
CA ALA A 295 -9.72 -13.41 -19.23
C ALA A 295 -9.58 -12.57 -20.51
N LEU A 296 -8.50 -11.80 -20.64
CA LEU A 296 -8.22 -10.97 -21.82
C LEU A 296 -7.99 -11.83 -23.07
N LYS A 297 -7.17 -12.88 -22.95
CA LYS A 297 -6.96 -13.88 -24.00
C LYS A 297 -8.26 -14.52 -24.46
N ALA A 298 -9.09 -14.93 -23.50
CA ALA A 298 -10.38 -15.53 -23.81
C ALA A 298 -11.35 -14.50 -24.41
N GLY A 299 -11.31 -13.24 -23.98
CA GLY A 299 -12.13 -12.13 -24.48
C GLY A 299 -11.87 -11.82 -25.95
N GLY A 300 -10.62 -11.90 -26.39
CA GLY A 300 -10.25 -11.85 -27.81
C GLY A 300 -10.41 -10.46 -28.46
N VAL A 301 -10.32 -9.40 -27.65
CA VAL A 301 -10.39 -8.00 -28.10
C VAL A 301 -9.03 -7.35 -27.89
N GLN A 302 -8.67 -6.46 -28.82
CA GLN A 302 -7.49 -5.59 -28.70
C GLN A 302 -7.96 -4.19 -28.31
N PHE A 303 -7.25 -3.58 -27.37
CA PHE A 303 -7.62 -2.31 -26.77
C PHE A 303 -6.63 -1.20 -27.13
N ASP A 304 -7.13 0.02 -27.23
CA ASP A 304 -6.31 1.22 -27.33
C ASP A 304 -5.59 1.46 -26.01
N PHE A 305 -6.35 1.48 -24.92
CA PHE A 305 -5.77 1.39 -23.59
C PHE A 305 -6.56 0.45 -22.70
N ILE A 306 -5.85 -0.15 -21.76
CA ILE A 306 -6.42 -0.76 -20.57
C ILE A 306 -6.10 0.16 -19.39
N GLY A 307 -7.14 0.57 -18.68
CA GLY A 307 -7.07 1.41 -17.50
C GLY A 307 -7.35 0.63 -16.23
N PHE A 308 -6.62 0.91 -15.17
CA PHE A 308 -6.95 0.47 -13.82
C PHE A 308 -7.29 1.71 -13.01
N ASP A 309 -8.58 1.95 -12.86
CA ASP A 309 -9.12 2.74 -11.76
C ASP A 309 -9.15 1.77 -10.56
N ALA A 310 -7.94 1.42 -10.11
CA ALA A 310 -7.62 0.47 -9.06
C ALA A 310 -6.18 0.72 -8.55
N CYS A 311 -6.00 0.56 -7.23
CA CYS A 311 -4.72 0.76 -6.54
C CYS A 311 -3.59 -0.10 -7.10
N LEU A 312 -2.36 0.41 -7.07
CA LEU A 312 -1.13 -0.40 -7.16
C LEU A 312 -0.91 -1.14 -8.50
N MET A 313 -1.74 -0.94 -9.53
CA MET A 313 -1.68 -1.71 -10.78
C MET A 313 -0.64 -1.23 -11.80
N ALA A 314 0.06 -0.11 -11.56
CA ALA A 314 1.16 0.35 -12.40
C ALA A 314 2.44 -0.42 -12.09
N THR A 315 2.45 -1.72 -12.44
CA THR A 315 3.60 -2.60 -12.23
C THR A 315 4.21 -3.06 -13.54
N ALA A 316 5.51 -3.37 -13.54
CA ALA A 316 6.21 -3.92 -14.70
C ALA A 316 5.59 -5.26 -15.13
N GLU A 317 5.17 -6.09 -14.18
CA GLU A 317 4.44 -7.34 -14.35
C GLU A 317 3.14 -7.11 -15.14
N THR A 318 2.35 -6.14 -14.72
CA THR A 318 1.07 -5.79 -15.35
C THR A 318 1.30 -5.26 -16.77
N ALA A 319 2.29 -4.37 -16.95
CA ALA A 319 2.64 -3.85 -18.27
C ALA A 319 3.06 -4.96 -19.26
N LEU A 320 3.92 -5.89 -18.82
CA LEU A 320 4.36 -7.01 -19.66
C LEU A 320 3.20 -7.94 -20.02
N MET A 321 2.34 -8.28 -19.05
CA MET A 321 1.14 -9.09 -19.29
C MET A 321 0.18 -8.44 -20.29
N LEU A 322 -0.04 -7.12 -20.18
CA LEU A 322 -0.99 -6.40 -21.03
C LEU A 322 -0.48 -6.12 -22.44
N ASN A 323 0.82 -6.25 -22.69
CA ASN A 323 1.38 -5.96 -24.01
C ASN A 323 0.68 -6.74 -25.12
N ASP A 324 0.16 -7.93 -24.88
CA ASP A 324 -0.56 -8.74 -25.88
C ASP A 324 -1.98 -8.26 -26.20
N TYR A 325 -2.54 -7.36 -25.37
CA TYR A 325 -3.95 -6.99 -25.40
C TYR A 325 -4.23 -5.50 -25.60
N ALA A 326 -3.27 -4.62 -25.30
CA ALA A 326 -3.48 -3.17 -25.38
C ALA A 326 -2.29 -2.42 -25.98
N ASP A 327 -2.51 -1.19 -26.44
CA ASP A 327 -1.44 -0.29 -26.89
C ASP A 327 -0.84 0.56 -25.76
N TYR A 328 -1.66 0.91 -24.77
CA TYR A 328 -1.25 1.67 -23.59
C TYR A 328 -1.86 1.10 -22.31
N MET A 329 -1.19 1.33 -21.19
CA MET A 329 -1.72 1.10 -19.84
C MET A 329 -1.82 2.43 -19.11
N ILE A 330 -2.90 2.62 -18.35
CA ILE A 330 -3.07 3.77 -17.43
C ILE A 330 -3.36 3.21 -16.04
N ALA A 331 -2.47 3.47 -15.08
CA ALA A 331 -2.57 2.90 -13.73
C ALA A 331 -1.76 3.71 -12.70
N SER A 332 -2.00 3.42 -11.42
CA SER A 332 -1.30 4.03 -10.27
C SER A 332 -0.29 3.05 -9.65
N GLU A 333 0.87 3.55 -9.22
CA GLU A 333 1.86 2.80 -8.43
C GLU A 333 1.45 2.69 -6.97
N GLU A 334 0.76 3.72 -6.48
CA GLU A 334 0.23 3.83 -5.12
C GLU A 334 -1.26 3.43 -5.07
N THR A 335 -1.78 3.30 -3.87
CA THR A 335 -3.20 3.40 -3.58
C THR A 335 -3.81 4.67 -4.18
N GLU A 336 -4.92 4.51 -4.91
CA GLU A 336 -5.67 5.65 -5.42
C GLU A 336 -6.58 6.19 -4.32
N PRO A 337 -6.82 7.51 -4.22
CA PRO A 337 -7.88 8.04 -3.36
C PRO A 337 -9.28 7.62 -3.86
N GLY A 338 -10.22 7.51 -2.93
CA GLY A 338 -11.53 6.88 -3.15
C GLY A 338 -12.49 7.65 -4.03
N ILE A 339 -12.10 8.84 -4.50
CA ILE A 339 -12.82 9.55 -5.55
C ILE A 339 -12.58 8.92 -6.93
N GLY A 340 -11.62 7.99 -7.06
CA GLY A 340 -11.29 7.34 -8.32
C GLY A 340 -10.87 8.33 -9.41
N TRP A 341 -10.97 7.90 -10.67
CA TRP A 341 -10.75 8.79 -11.80
C TRP A 341 -11.92 9.77 -11.95
N TYR A 342 -11.64 11.03 -12.28
CA TYR A 342 -12.71 11.99 -12.55
C TYR A 342 -13.22 11.88 -14.00
N TYR A 343 -14.36 11.22 -14.20
CA TYR A 343 -14.80 10.77 -15.53
C TYR A 343 -15.30 11.89 -16.45
N THR A 344 -15.93 12.91 -15.88
CA THR A 344 -16.73 13.89 -16.65
C THR A 344 -15.92 14.62 -17.73
N ASN A 345 -14.73 15.11 -17.37
CA ASN A 345 -13.94 16.01 -18.21
C ASN A 345 -13.33 15.32 -19.43
N TRP A 346 -12.61 14.21 -19.21
CA TRP A 346 -11.91 13.51 -20.28
C TRP A 346 -12.90 12.81 -21.22
N LEU A 347 -14.02 12.28 -20.72
CA LEU A 347 -15.09 11.72 -21.57
C LEU A 347 -15.69 12.78 -22.49
N THR A 348 -15.98 13.98 -21.96
CA THR A 348 -16.50 15.10 -22.74
C THR A 348 -15.51 15.51 -23.85
N LYS A 349 -14.23 15.61 -23.53
CA LYS A 349 -13.17 15.93 -24.50
C LYS A 349 -13.03 14.83 -25.56
N PHE A 350 -13.09 13.56 -25.14
CA PHE A 350 -12.93 12.41 -26.03
C PHE A 350 -14.12 12.26 -26.98
N ALA A 351 -15.35 12.47 -26.49
CA ALA A 351 -16.55 12.49 -27.33
C ALA A 351 -16.53 13.60 -28.39
N ALA A 352 -15.99 14.78 -28.04
CA ALA A 352 -15.85 15.90 -28.97
C ALA A 352 -14.82 15.62 -30.11
N ASN A 353 -13.86 14.73 -29.86
CA ASN A 353 -12.90 14.26 -30.85
C ASN A 353 -12.57 12.78 -30.63
N THR A 354 -13.34 11.89 -31.23
CA THR A 354 -13.12 10.43 -31.09
C THR A 354 -11.79 9.94 -31.68
N SER A 355 -11.11 10.80 -32.45
CA SER A 355 -9.75 10.58 -32.97
C SER A 355 -8.66 11.17 -32.08
N MET A 356 -8.96 11.60 -30.86
CA MET A 356 -7.97 12.15 -29.92
C MET A 356 -6.81 11.17 -29.71
N PRO A 357 -5.54 11.62 -29.80
CA PRO A 357 -4.40 10.75 -29.50
C PRO A 357 -4.53 10.14 -28.10
N THR A 358 -4.26 8.83 -27.97
CA THR A 358 -4.44 8.11 -26.70
C THR A 358 -3.63 8.71 -25.56
N LEU A 359 -2.43 9.21 -25.86
CA LEU A 359 -1.60 9.90 -24.87
C LEU A 359 -2.23 11.18 -24.34
N ASP A 360 -3.01 11.91 -25.16
CA ASP A 360 -3.75 13.09 -24.70
C ASP A 360 -4.95 12.67 -23.84
N ILE A 361 -5.62 11.56 -24.15
CA ILE A 361 -6.66 10.98 -23.30
C ILE A 361 -6.08 10.63 -21.93
N GLY A 362 -4.99 9.86 -21.91
CA GLY A 362 -4.30 9.48 -20.68
C GLY A 362 -3.81 10.69 -19.88
N LYS A 363 -3.25 11.71 -20.55
CA LYS A 363 -2.89 12.98 -19.90
C LYS A 363 -4.09 13.65 -19.22
N ASN A 364 -5.23 13.72 -19.90
CA ASN A 364 -6.44 14.31 -19.32
C ASN A 364 -6.90 13.53 -18.07
N ILE A 365 -6.91 12.19 -18.14
CA ILE A 365 -7.25 11.33 -17.00
C ILE A 365 -6.31 11.60 -15.81
N VAL A 366 -5.00 11.55 -16.04
CA VAL A 366 -3.96 11.78 -15.01
C VAL A 366 -4.06 13.20 -14.41
N ASP A 367 -4.25 14.22 -15.25
CA ASP A 367 -4.37 15.59 -14.77
C ASP A 367 -5.62 15.82 -13.93
N ASP A 368 -6.77 15.35 -14.41
CA ASP A 368 -8.04 15.49 -13.71
C ASP A 368 -8.00 14.72 -12.38
N PHE A 369 -7.49 13.48 -12.37
CA PHE A 369 -7.32 12.68 -11.15
C PHE A 369 -6.48 13.40 -10.09
N VAL A 370 -5.25 13.80 -10.42
CA VAL A 370 -4.36 14.47 -9.46
C VAL A 370 -4.94 15.81 -8.98
N ALA A 371 -5.57 16.58 -9.88
CA ALA A 371 -6.18 17.85 -9.52
C ALA A 371 -7.37 17.69 -8.56
N MET A 372 -8.23 16.69 -8.79
CA MET A 372 -9.37 16.41 -7.93
C MET A 372 -8.94 15.85 -6.58
N CYS A 373 -7.93 14.97 -6.55
CA CYS A 373 -7.36 14.46 -5.31
C CYS A 373 -6.76 15.58 -4.46
N ALA A 374 -6.02 16.52 -5.06
CA ALA A 374 -5.48 17.67 -4.35
C ALA A 374 -6.57 18.57 -3.73
N GLN A 375 -7.78 18.59 -4.32
CA GLN A 375 -8.91 19.37 -3.81
C GLN A 375 -9.72 18.64 -2.73
N GLN A 376 -9.88 17.32 -2.86
CA GLN A 376 -10.87 16.56 -2.08
C GLN A 376 -10.23 15.57 -1.09
N CYS A 377 -8.95 15.21 -1.26
CA CYS A 377 -8.25 14.16 -0.51
C CYS A 377 -6.94 14.70 0.07
N ARG A 378 -7.03 15.75 0.89
CA ARG A 378 -5.83 16.45 1.40
C ARG A 378 -4.91 15.49 2.17
N GLY A 379 -3.64 15.46 1.76
CA GLY A 379 -2.60 14.63 2.39
C GLY A 379 -2.51 13.19 1.88
N GLN A 380 -3.48 12.73 1.10
CA GLN A 380 -3.35 11.44 0.41
C GLN A 380 -2.34 11.58 -0.72
N GLN A 381 -1.41 10.64 -0.77
CA GLN A 381 -0.46 10.57 -1.85
C GLN A 381 -1.13 10.00 -3.10
N THR A 382 -0.78 10.51 -4.28
CA THR A 382 -1.32 10.01 -5.54
C THR A 382 -0.25 9.86 -6.60
N THR A 383 -0.43 8.85 -7.45
CA THR A 383 0.37 8.60 -8.65
C THR A 383 -0.57 8.19 -9.77
N LEU A 384 -0.34 8.62 -11.00
CA LEU A 384 -0.98 7.99 -12.16
C LEU A 384 -0.10 8.18 -13.39
N SER A 385 0.12 7.09 -14.11
CA SER A 385 1.01 7.05 -15.27
C SER A 385 0.32 6.52 -16.53
N VAL A 386 0.89 6.85 -17.68
CA VAL A 386 0.52 6.36 -19.01
C VAL A 386 1.74 5.65 -19.58
N ILE A 387 1.65 4.34 -19.78
CA ILE A 387 2.76 3.50 -20.24
C ILE A 387 2.49 3.02 -21.67
N ASP A 388 3.48 3.20 -22.55
CA ASP A 388 3.47 2.63 -23.90
C ASP A 388 3.90 1.16 -23.85
N LEU A 389 2.94 0.25 -23.97
CA LEU A 389 3.19 -1.18 -23.83
C LEU A 389 4.03 -1.77 -24.98
N ALA A 390 3.92 -1.18 -26.18
CA ALA A 390 4.71 -1.61 -27.33
C ALA A 390 6.20 -1.28 -27.15
N GLU A 391 6.48 -0.11 -26.58
CA GLU A 391 7.84 0.28 -26.23
C GLU A 391 8.36 -0.47 -25.02
N PHE A 392 7.55 -0.57 -23.96
CA PHE A 392 7.90 -1.26 -22.73
C PHE A 392 8.36 -2.70 -23.02
N ALA A 393 7.56 -3.47 -23.77
CA ALA A 393 7.90 -4.85 -24.14
C ALA A 393 9.13 -4.97 -25.07
N ASN A 394 9.52 -3.91 -25.76
CA ASN A 394 10.69 -3.89 -26.63
C ASN A 394 11.98 -3.51 -25.87
N THR A 395 11.91 -2.57 -24.92
CA THR A 395 13.10 -1.97 -24.31
C THR A 395 13.40 -2.48 -22.89
N VAL A 396 12.38 -2.93 -22.15
CA VAL A 396 12.50 -3.28 -20.73
C VAL A 396 13.00 -4.70 -20.48
N PRO A 397 12.50 -5.77 -21.13
CA PRO A 397 12.86 -7.15 -20.73
C PRO A 397 14.36 -7.44 -20.69
N ASN A 398 15.11 -7.04 -21.74
CA ASN A 398 16.56 -7.27 -21.80
C ASN A 398 17.34 -6.43 -20.77
N THR A 399 16.89 -5.20 -20.51
CA THR A 399 17.52 -4.33 -19.52
C THR A 399 17.20 -4.79 -18.09
N LEU A 400 15.99 -5.30 -17.86
CA LEU A 400 15.59 -5.95 -16.62
C LEU A 400 16.40 -7.21 -16.35
N SER A 401 16.57 -8.10 -17.34
CA SER A 401 17.45 -9.27 -17.22
C SER A 401 18.90 -8.88 -16.88
N SER A 402 19.45 -7.86 -17.54
CA SER A 402 20.81 -7.37 -17.25
C SER A 402 20.94 -6.80 -15.84
N PHE A 403 19.96 -6.01 -15.41
CA PHE A 403 19.88 -5.49 -14.04
C PHE A 403 19.80 -6.63 -13.02
N SER A 404 18.96 -7.63 -13.24
CA SER A 404 18.78 -8.80 -12.37
C SER A 404 20.07 -9.60 -12.19
N LYS A 405 20.82 -9.81 -13.29
CA LYS A 405 22.15 -10.41 -13.26
C LYS A 405 23.16 -9.56 -12.48
N SER A 406 23.07 -8.24 -12.59
CA SER A 406 23.92 -7.33 -11.82
C SER A 406 23.66 -7.43 -10.32
N LEU A 407 22.38 -7.53 -9.90
CA LEU A 407 22.01 -7.78 -8.49
C LEU A 407 22.56 -9.12 -8.00
N SER A 408 22.33 -10.18 -8.77
CA SER A 408 22.84 -11.53 -8.44
C SER A 408 24.37 -11.54 -8.31
N THR A 409 25.06 -10.74 -9.13
CA THR A 409 26.52 -10.58 -9.10
C THR A 409 26.98 -9.84 -7.83
N LEU A 410 26.32 -8.74 -7.45
CA LEU A 410 26.61 -8.04 -6.19
C LEU A 410 26.47 -8.99 -4.99
N ILE A 411 25.36 -9.72 -4.93
CA ILE A 411 25.10 -10.70 -3.85
C ILE A 411 26.17 -11.79 -3.84
N SER A 412 26.52 -12.35 -5.01
CA SER A 412 27.57 -13.38 -5.14
C SER A 412 28.96 -12.87 -4.74
N ASN A 413 29.21 -11.58 -4.91
CA ASN A 413 30.46 -10.91 -4.51
C ASN A 413 30.48 -10.49 -3.03
N LYS A 414 29.49 -10.90 -2.22
CA LYS A 414 29.34 -10.52 -0.81
C LYS A 414 29.06 -9.01 -0.63
N GLU A 415 28.35 -8.40 -1.58
CA GLU A 415 27.87 -7.01 -1.55
C GLU A 415 26.34 -6.95 -1.30
N TYR A 416 25.79 -7.89 -0.52
CA TYR A 416 24.35 -7.95 -0.22
C TYR A 416 23.83 -6.69 0.46
N GLN A 417 24.60 -6.13 1.40
CA GLN A 417 24.26 -4.87 2.08
C GLN A 417 23.96 -3.75 1.07
N THR A 418 24.74 -3.59 -0.01
CA THR A 418 24.47 -2.58 -1.04
C THR A 418 23.09 -2.75 -1.69
N VAL A 419 22.67 -4.00 -1.95
CA VAL A 419 21.35 -4.28 -2.51
C VAL A 419 20.25 -4.07 -1.46
N SER A 420 20.51 -4.43 -0.21
CA SER A 420 19.56 -4.29 0.90
C SER A 420 19.32 -2.83 1.27
N ASP A 421 20.39 -2.03 1.40
CA ASP A 421 20.33 -0.59 1.61
C ASP A 421 19.55 0.08 0.48
N ALA A 422 19.81 -0.33 -0.78
CA ALA A 422 19.10 0.20 -1.93
C ALA A 422 17.59 -0.15 -1.87
N ARG A 423 17.24 -1.41 -1.58
CA ARG A 423 15.84 -1.85 -1.42
C ARG A 423 15.13 -1.11 -0.28
N TYR A 424 15.80 -0.90 0.84
CA TYR A 424 15.22 -0.22 1.99
C TYR A 424 14.97 1.27 1.72
N THR A 425 15.90 1.94 1.05
CA THR A 425 15.80 3.37 0.73
C THR A 425 14.92 3.68 -0.48
N THR A 426 14.55 2.67 -1.27
CA THR A 426 13.64 2.85 -2.41
C THR A 426 12.23 3.15 -1.95
N ARG A 427 11.56 4.06 -2.67
CA ARG A 427 10.13 4.32 -2.51
C ARG A 427 9.31 3.04 -2.61
N GLU A 428 8.70 2.63 -1.49
CA GLU A 428 7.75 1.53 -1.39
C GLU A 428 6.30 2.07 -1.33
N PHE A 429 5.38 1.36 -1.98
CA PHE A 429 3.96 1.71 -2.03
C PHE A 429 3.14 0.76 -1.15
N ALA A 430 2.14 1.30 -0.45
CA ALA A 430 1.31 0.56 0.50
C ALA A 430 2.11 -0.29 1.51
N SER A 431 3.22 0.24 2.07
CA SER A 431 4.13 -0.47 2.98
C SER A 431 3.43 -1.16 4.16
N SER A 432 2.37 -0.55 4.71
CA SER A 432 1.53 -1.14 5.76
C SER A 432 0.87 -2.47 5.37
N SER A 433 0.64 -2.71 4.08
CA SER A 433 0.07 -3.95 3.52
C SER A 433 1.13 -5.03 3.27
N ARG A 434 2.43 -4.70 3.39
CA ARG A 434 3.56 -5.63 3.25
C ARG A 434 3.52 -6.43 1.95
N ILE A 435 3.19 -5.74 0.86
CA ILE A 435 3.15 -6.30 -0.49
C ILE A 435 4.47 -6.13 -1.24
N ASP A 436 5.46 -5.48 -0.62
CA ASP A 436 6.83 -5.37 -1.12
C ASP A 436 6.92 -4.79 -2.54
N GLN A 437 6.10 -3.77 -2.84
CA GLN A 437 6.02 -3.12 -4.14
C GLN A 437 6.79 -1.80 -4.15
N VAL A 438 7.84 -1.70 -4.97
CA VAL A 438 8.77 -0.57 -4.99
C VAL A 438 8.82 0.11 -6.34
N ASP A 439 9.12 1.41 -6.38
CA ASP A 439 9.38 2.13 -7.64
C ASP A 439 10.63 1.56 -8.32
N LEU A 440 10.49 1.12 -9.57
CA LEU A 440 11.56 0.40 -10.24
C LEU A 440 12.67 1.34 -10.76
N VAL A 441 12.35 2.59 -11.06
CA VAL A 441 13.35 3.59 -11.48
C VAL A 441 14.18 4.04 -10.28
N ASP A 442 13.55 4.23 -9.13
CA ASP A 442 14.19 4.60 -7.88
C ASP A 442 15.07 3.47 -7.33
N LEU A 443 14.59 2.22 -7.39
CA LEU A 443 15.43 1.05 -7.13
C LEU A 443 16.68 1.04 -8.00
N CYS A 444 16.53 1.31 -9.30
CA CYS A 444 17.67 1.38 -10.20
C CYS A 444 18.65 2.50 -9.83
N LYS A 445 18.15 3.64 -9.36
CA LYS A 445 19.00 4.76 -8.94
C LYS A 445 19.75 4.45 -7.64
N ASN A 446 19.10 3.78 -6.70
CA ASN A 446 19.71 3.43 -5.41
C ASN A 446 20.76 2.32 -5.59
N VAL A 447 20.51 1.34 -6.45
CA VAL A 447 21.51 0.30 -6.80
C VAL A 447 22.68 0.87 -7.61
N ASN A 448 22.39 1.81 -8.52
CA ASN A 448 23.38 2.62 -9.25
C ASN A 448 24.44 1.86 -10.07
N THR A 449 24.16 0.63 -10.53
CA THR A 449 25.00 -0.07 -11.52
C THR A 449 24.78 0.48 -12.93
N THR A 450 25.67 0.14 -13.87
CA THR A 450 25.50 0.53 -15.28
C THR A 450 24.22 -0.07 -15.88
N GLU A 451 23.92 -1.31 -15.51
CA GLU A 451 22.73 -2.06 -15.89
C GLU A 451 21.47 -1.43 -15.29
N ALA A 452 21.52 -1.01 -14.01
CA ALA A 452 20.43 -0.29 -13.36
C ALA A 452 20.12 1.03 -14.06
N GLN A 453 21.14 1.84 -14.39
CA GLN A 453 20.96 3.09 -15.13
C GLN A 453 20.36 2.87 -16.54
N ALA A 454 20.73 1.78 -17.21
CA ALA A 454 20.16 1.41 -18.49
C ALA A 454 18.68 1.03 -18.39
N LEU A 455 18.31 0.26 -17.36
CA LEU A 455 16.91 -0.08 -17.07
C LEU A 455 16.09 1.15 -16.71
N ALA A 456 16.56 2.00 -15.80
CA ALA A 456 15.90 3.27 -15.44
C ALA A 456 15.58 4.12 -16.68
N LYS A 457 16.53 4.24 -17.61
CA LYS A 457 16.34 4.98 -18.86
C LYS A 457 15.29 4.32 -19.78
N ALA A 458 15.27 3.00 -19.88
CA ALA A 458 14.28 2.28 -20.68
C ALA A 458 12.87 2.48 -20.13
N LEU A 459 12.71 2.39 -18.80
CA LEU A 459 11.44 2.61 -18.09
C LEU A 459 10.95 4.05 -18.28
N GLN A 460 11.79 5.03 -18.00
CA GLN A 460 11.44 6.45 -18.15
C GLN A 460 11.10 6.86 -19.59
N SER A 461 11.60 6.11 -20.59
CA SER A 461 11.24 6.29 -22.00
C SER A 461 9.87 5.68 -22.30
N ALA A 462 9.55 4.50 -21.73
CA ALA A 462 8.29 3.81 -21.95
C ALA A 462 7.11 4.46 -21.18
N VAL A 463 7.36 5.07 -20.02
CA VAL A 463 6.39 5.90 -19.30
C VAL A 463 6.24 7.24 -20.03
N LYS A 464 5.12 7.43 -20.74
CA LYS A 464 4.88 8.58 -21.62
C LYS A 464 4.32 9.79 -20.90
N TYR A 465 3.67 9.56 -19.77
CA TYR A 465 3.19 10.61 -18.88
C TYR A 465 3.04 10.04 -17.47
N ASN A 466 3.28 10.87 -16.46
CA ASN A 466 3.26 10.51 -15.04
C ASN A 466 3.08 11.80 -14.28
N LYS A 467 2.23 11.75 -13.27
CA LYS A 467 2.02 12.86 -12.36
C LYS A 467 1.76 12.32 -10.97
N THR A 468 2.32 13.01 -10.00
CA THR A 468 2.18 12.67 -8.59
C THR A 468 1.57 13.84 -7.81
N SER A 469 1.04 13.57 -6.62
CA SER A 469 0.75 14.61 -5.64
C SER A 469 2.05 15.27 -5.17
N SER A 470 1.96 16.50 -4.63
CA SER A 470 3.15 17.25 -4.19
C SER A 470 3.90 16.61 -3.01
N ASN A 471 3.24 15.73 -2.25
CA ASN A 471 3.79 14.98 -1.13
C ASN A 471 4.22 13.55 -1.51
N MET A 472 4.26 13.23 -2.81
CA MET A 472 4.71 11.95 -3.36
C MET A 472 5.98 12.18 -4.17
N THR A 473 7.11 11.73 -3.62
CA THR A 473 8.43 11.80 -4.25
C THR A 473 8.86 10.41 -4.72
N ASP A 474 9.85 10.38 -5.60
CA ASP A 474 10.52 9.17 -6.07
C ASP A 474 9.60 8.08 -6.65
N ALA A 475 8.47 8.52 -7.21
CA ALA A 475 7.51 7.73 -7.98
C ALA A 475 7.53 8.16 -9.46
N TYR A 476 8.04 7.31 -10.34
CA TYR A 476 8.37 7.55 -11.75
C TYR A 476 7.40 6.85 -12.71
N GLY A 477 6.34 6.24 -12.20
CA GLY A 477 5.19 5.76 -12.94
C GLY A 477 5.16 4.25 -13.19
N VAL A 478 6.12 3.48 -12.68
CA VAL A 478 6.12 2.01 -12.77
C VAL A 478 6.88 1.37 -11.60
N SER A 479 6.16 0.50 -10.90
CA SER A 479 6.65 -0.26 -9.76
C SER A 479 6.93 -1.72 -10.11
N ILE A 480 7.52 -2.47 -9.18
CA ILE A 480 7.74 -3.91 -9.27
C ILE A 480 7.71 -4.53 -7.87
N TYR A 481 7.42 -5.83 -7.75
CA TYR A 481 7.64 -6.55 -6.50
C TYR A 481 9.13 -6.79 -6.22
N PHE A 482 9.62 -6.41 -5.04
CA PHE A 482 10.95 -6.75 -4.56
C PHE A 482 10.90 -7.11 -3.06
N PRO A 483 11.24 -8.36 -2.68
CA PRO A 483 10.99 -8.86 -1.32
C PRO A 483 11.72 -8.08 -0.24
N TYR A 484 11.07 -7.88 0.91
CA TYR A 484 11.70 -7.31 2.10
C TYR A 484 10.90 -7.55 3.39
N GLN A 485 9.59 -7.30 3.40
CA GLN A 485 8.76 -7.40 4.61
C GLN A 485 8.05 -8.74 4.75
N ARG A 486 7.81 -9.45 3.64
CA ARG A 486 7.00 -10.66 3.64
C ARG A 486 7.50 -11.70 2.63
N ALA A 487 8.60 -12.37 3.00
CA ALA A 487 9.20 -13.47 2.25
C ALA A 487 8.22 -14.60 1.88
N SER A 488 7.08 -14.73 2.58
CA SER A 488 6.05 -15.73 2.27
C SER A 488 5.42 -15.59 0.88
N TYR A 489 5.55 -14.43 0.23
CA TYR A 489 5.01 -14.17 -1.11
C TYR A 489 6.00 -14.46 -2.25
N VAL A 490 7.28 -14.68 -1.95
CA VAL A 490 8.32 -14.80 -2.98
C VAL A 490 8.01 -15.93 -3.97
N ASP A 491 7.65 -17.11 -3.45
CA ASP A 491 7.30 -18.27 -4.30
C ASP A 491 6.07 -18.00 -5.18
N GLU A 492 5.01 -17.41 -4.62
CA GLU A 492 3.76 -17.11 -5.33
C GLU A 492 3.95 -16.07 -6.45
N ILE A 493 4.77 -15.05 -6.19
CA ILE A 493 5.12 -14.04 -7.20
C ILE A 493 5.95 -14.66 -8.31
N CYS A 494 6.93 -15.50 -7.97
CA CYS A 494 7.74 -16.20 -8.97
C CYS A 494 6.88 -17.12 -9.86
N ASP A 495 5.93 -17.86 -9.28
CA ASP A 495 4.99 -18.68 -10.05
C ASP A 495 4.14 -17.81 -11.00
N THR A 496 3.75 -16.60 -10.54
CA THR A 496 3.02 -15.64 -11.37
C THR A 496 3.86 -15.13 -12.55
N TYR A 497 5.16 -14.91 -12.35
CA TYR A 497 6.09 -14.48 -13.41
C TYR A 497 6.17 -15.51 -14.54
N ASP A 498 6.27 -16.79 -14.19
CA ASP A 498 6.26 -17.90 -15.15
C ASP A 498 4.94 -17.91 -15.95
N ASP A 499 3.80 -17.73 -15.28
CA ASP A 499 2.46 -17.74 -15.88
C ASP A 499 2.21 -16.57 -16.85
N ILE A 500 2.86 -15.41 -16.64
CA ILE A 500 2.74 -14.23 -17.50
C ILE A 500 3.92 -14.06 -18.47
N GLY A 501 4.91 -14.95 -18.44
CA GLY A 501 6.03 -14.99 -19.37
C GLY A 501 7.11 -13.93 -19.12
N MET A 502 7.33 -13.56 -17.85
CA MET A 502 8.50 -12.78 -17.45
C MET A 502 9.77 -13.64 -17.47
N ASP A 503 10.92 -12.99 -17.56
CA ASP A 503 12.22 -13.67 -17.62
C ASP A 503 12.68 -14.18 -16.25
N ASP A 504 13.23 -15.40 -16.23
CA ASP A 504 13.67 -16.09 -15.01
C ASP A 504 14.78 -15.36 -14.25
N ASP A 505 15.57 -14.50 -14.92
CA ASP A 505 16.71 -13.83 -14.27
C ASP A 505 16.23 -12.91 -13.13
N TYR A 506 15.08 -12.23 -13.31
CA TYR A 506 14.53 -11.37 -12.24
C TYR A 506 14.00 -12.21 -11.08
N ALA A 507 13.27 -13.28 -11.39
CA ALA A 507 12.79 -14.23 -10.39
C ALA A 507 13.95 -14.83 -9.59
N GLN A 508 15.05 -15.20 -10.26
CA GLN A 508 16.27 -15.66 -9.61
C GLN A 508 16.87 -14.61 -8.69
N ALA A 509 17.00 -13.36 -9.14
CA ALA A 509 17.57 -12.29 -8.33
C ALA A 509 16.78 -12.04 -7.04
N ILE A 510 15.44 -11.99 -7.11
CA ILE A 510 14.60 -11.79 -5.91
C ILE A 510 14.64 -13.01 -4.97
N ARG A 511 14.70 -14.24 -5.49
CA ARG A 511 14.86 -15.45 -4.67
C ARG A 511 16.20 -15.46 -3.94
N GLN A 512 17.27 -15.06 -4.62
CA GLN A 512 18.61 -14.95 -4.03
C GLN A 512 18.72 -13.85 -2.97
N PHE A 513 18.05 -12.72 -3.17
CA PHE A 513 17.95 -11.67 -2.16
C PHE A 513 17.21 -12.17 -0.92
N ALA A 514 15.98 -12.68 -1.10
CA ALA A 514 15.15 -13.20 -0.01
C ALA A 514 15.83 -14.36 0.75
N ASN A 515 16.65 -15.16 0.05
CA ASN A 515 17.44 -16.23 0.67
C ASN A 515 18.37 -15.69 1.77
N LEU A 516 19.10 -14.61 1.50
CA LEU A 516 20.03 -13.99 2.44
C LEU A 516 19.28 -13.22 3.54
N GLU A 517 18.22 -12.50 3.19
CA GLU A 517 17.30 -11.86 4.15
C GLU A 517 16.82 -12.89 5.20
N VAL A 518 16.19 -13.97 4.77
CA VAL A 518 15.66 -15.02 5.66
C VAL A 518 16.78 -15.76 6.38
N SER A 519 17.94 -15.98 5.74
CA SER A 519 19.08 -16.61 6.40
C SER A 519 19.63 -15.75 7.55
N GLY A 520 19.68 -14.42 7.38
CA GLY A 520 20.05 -13.48 8.44
C GLY A 520 19.06 -13.51 9.60
N GLN A 521 17.76 -13.49 9.32
CA GLN A 521 16.72 -13.61 10.34
C GLN A 521 16.79 -14.94 11.11
N VAL A 522 17.06 -16.05 10.42
CA VAL A 522 17.26 -17.37 11.05
C VAL A 522 18.49 -17.37 11.95
N ALA A 523 19.60 -16.76 11.52
CA ALA A 523 20.83 -16.65 12.30
C ALA A 523 20.67 -15.80 13.57
N ALA A 524 19.77 -14.81 13.53
CA ALA A 524 19.42 -13.98 14.69
C ALA A 524 18.51 -14.69 15.71
N GLY A 525 18.05 -15.91 15.41
CA GLY A 525 17.15 -16.68 16.27
C GLY A 525 15.66 -16.54 15.94
N GLY A 526 15.32 -15.89 14.81
CA GLY A 526 13.95 -15.66 14.36
C GLY A 526 13.38 -14.31 14.82
N SER A 527 12.06 -14.13 14.66
CA SER A 527 11.41 -12.85 14.97
C SER A 527 11.52 -12.51 16.47
N ALA A 528 12.27 -11.46 16.80
CA ALA A 528 12.42 -10.98 18.17
C ALA A 528 11.17 -10.21 18.61
N SER A 529 10.78 -10.35 19.88
CA SER A 529 9.60 -9.68 20.43
C SER A 529 10.01 -8.56 21.40
N PRO A 530 9.29 -7.41 21.42
CA PRO A 530 9.48 -6.39 22.46
C PRO A 530 9.18 -6.94 23.86
N VAL A 531 8.42 -8.03 23.97
CA VAL A 531 8.12 -8.69 25.24
C VAL A 531 9.40 -9.14 25.94
N ASP A 532 10.41 -9.62 25.22
CA ASP A 532 11.67 -10.04 25.84
C ASP A 532 12.42 -8.85 26.45
N SER A 533 12.33 -7.68 25.82
CA SER A 533 12.83 -6.42 26.39
C SER A 533 12.02 -5.98 27.60
N LEU A 534 10.70 -5.98 27.48
CA LEU A 534 9.74 -5.59 28.52
C LEU A 534 9.96 -6.36 29.84
N LEU A 535 10.27 -7.66 29.72
CA LEU A 535 10.49 -8.58 30.83
C LEU A 535 11.96 -8.65 31.29
N GLY A 536 12.88 -7.90 30.65
CA GLY A 536 14.31 -7.96 30.96
C GLY A 536 14.97 -9.30 30.62
N MET A 537 14.38 -10.07 29.69
CA MET A 537 14.79 -11.42 29.32
C MET A 537 15.83 -11.47 28.19
N LEU A 538 16.21 -10.31 27.63
CA LEU A 538 17.19 -10.17 26.53
C LEU A 538 18.53 -10.89 26.77
N GLY A 539 18.90 -11.19 28.03
CA GLY A 539 20.12 -11.91 28.39
C GLY A 539 19.98 -13.42 28.67
N SER A 540 18.78 -14.01 28.56
CA SER A 540 18.51 -15.36 29.09
C SER A 540 18.44 -16.50 28.04
N GLY A 541 18.54 -16.18 26.73
CA GLY A 541 18.49 -17.23 25.70
C GLY A 541 18.63 -16.82 24.23
N SER A 542 18.68 -15.54 23.90
CA SER A 542 18.87 -15.09 22.50
C SER A 542 20.35 -14.81 22.24
N ALA A 543 21.10 -15.86 21.93
CA ALA A 543 22.48 -15.71 21.46
C ALA A 543 22.45 -15.46 19.95
N THR A 544 22.49 -14.20 19.53
CA THR A 544 22.92 -13.88 18.16
C THR A 544 24.35 -14.43 18.00
N SER A 545 24.50 -15.49 17.21
CA SER A 545 25.78 -16.18 17.12
C SER A 545 26.64 -15.56 16.03
N SER A 546 27.80 -15.01 16.40
CA SER A 546 28.81 -14.54 15.44
C SER A 546 29.70 -15.66 14.87
N SER A 547 29.38 -16.92 15.19
CA SER A 547 30.14 -18.10 14.75
C SER A 547 29.47 -18.70 13.51
N SER A 548 30.20 -18.75 12.39
CA SER A 548 29.69 -19.32 11.14
C SER A 548 29.30 -20.78 11.27
N ASP A 549 30.02 -21.60 12.05
CA ASP A 549 29.66 -23.00 12.34
C ASP A 549 28.27 -23.12 12.99
N VAL A 550 27.94 -22.22 13.92
CA VAL A 550 26.62 -22.20 14.60
C VAL A 550 25.53 -21.76 13.62
N ILE A 551 25.79 -20.71 12.83
CA ILE A 551 24.87 -20.22 11.80
C ILE A 551 24.57 -21.32 10.77
N SER A 552 25.60 -22.01 10.26
CA SER A 552 25.44 -23.14 9.33
C SER A 552 24.56 -24.25 9.93
N GLY A 553 24.72 -24.54 11.22
CA GLY A 553 23.86 -25.48 11.94
C GLY A 553 22.39 -25.04 12.03
N LEU A 554 22.15 -23.76 12.34
CA LEU A 554 20.81 -23.17 12.40
C LEU A 554 20.13 -23.18 11.03
N LEU A 555 20.84 -22.76 9.98
CA LEU A 555 20.34 -22.78 8.60
C LEU A 555 20.03 -24.22 8.15
N GLY A 556 20.92 -25.18 8.43
CA GLY A 556 20.68 -26.59 8.14
C GLY A 556 19.42 -27.11 8.84
N SER A 557 19.21 -26.75 10.10
CA SER A 557 18.01 -27.10 10.87
C SER A 557 16.75 -26.49 10.26
N PHE A 558 16.76 -25.19 9.94
CA PHE A 558 15.65 -24.48 9.30
C PHE A 558 15.23 -25.14 7.99
N LEU A 559 16.18 -25.44 7.11
CA LEU A 559 15.92 -26.08 5.82
C LEU A 559 15.40 -27.51 6.00
N SER A 560 15.96 -28.28 6.94
CA SER A 560 15.53 -29.65 7.22
C SER A 560 14.11 -29.75 7.80
N ASN A 561 13.67 -28.71 8.51
CA ASN A 561 12.33 -28.61 9.10
C ASN A 561 11.33 -27.86 8.19
N ALA A 562 11.66 -27.73 6.90
CA ALA A 562 10.83 -27.04 5.90
C ALA A 562 10.43 -25.62 6.34
N GLY A 563 11.37 -24.88 6.94
CA GLY A 563 11.17 -23.50 7.38
C GLY A 563 10.11 -23.30 8.47
N SER A 564 9.73 -24.35 9.20
CA SER A 564 8.58 -24.28 10.10
C SER A 564 8.83 -23.41 11.34
N GLY A 565 8.10 -22.30 11.43
CA GLY A 565 7.76 -21.63 12.68
C GLY A 565 8.80 -20.68 13.29
N LEU A 566 9.97 -20.52 12.67
CA LEU A 566 11.01 -19.57 13.10
C LEU A 566 10.77 -18.15 12.57
N ILE A 567 10.31 -18.04 11.32
CA ILE A 567 9.99 -16.76 10.67
C ILE A 567 8.48 -16.68 10.45
N SER A 568 7.90 -15.54 10.78
CA SER A 568 6.46 -15.31 10.61
C SER A 568 6.04 -15.49 9.15
N GLY A 569 4.91 -16.16 8.92
CA GLY A 569 4.37 -16.41 7.58
C GLY A 569 5.05 -17.52 6.76
N LEU A 570 6.24 -17.99 7.14
CA LEU A 570 6.92 -19.08 6.44
C LEU A 570 6.49 -20.46 6.94
N SER A 571 6.40 -21.39 5.99
CA SER A 571 6.02 -22.79 6.18
C SER A 571 6.65 -23.64 5.09
N GLY A 572 6.56 -24.97 5.20
CA GLY A 572 7.11 -25.86 4.18
C GLY A 572 6.49 -25.76 2.78
N ARG A 573 5.47 -24.90 2.60
CA ARG A 573 4.78 -24.67 1.32
C ARG A 573 5.28 -23.44 0.55
N ASN A 574 6.00 -22.54 1.21
CA ASN A 574 6.38 -21.22 0.67
C ASN A 574 7.82 -20.85 1.04
N VAL A 575 8.72 -21.83 0.95
CA VAL A 575 10.17 -21.69 1.21
C VAL A 575 10.99 -22.28 0.07
N SER A 576 10.41 -22.43 -1.12
CA SER A 576 11.07 -23.03 -2.28
C SER A 576 12.22 -22.15 -2.79
N PHE A 577 12.07 -20.83 -2.68
CA PHE A 577 13.10 -19.83 -2.98
C PHE A 577 14.41 -20.04 -2.19
N MET A 578 14.37 -20.71 -1.03
CA MET A 578 15.57 -21.01 -0.25
C MET A 578 16.54 -21.98 -0.95
N ASN A 579 16.12 -22.60 -2.06
CA ASN A 579 16.95 -23.44 -2.90
C ASN A 579 17.81 -22.64 -3.89
N ASP A 580 17.38 -21.44 -4.28
CA ASP A 580 18.14 -20.56 -5.15
C ASP A 580 19.07 -19.68 -4.33
N ARG A 581 20.37 -19.93 -4.46
CA ARG A 581 21.41 -19.27 -3.67
C ARG A 581 22.44 -18.63 -4.57
N ALA A 582 22.78 -17.38 -4.27
CA ALA A 582 23.92 -16.70 -4.86
C ALA A 582 25.25 -17.15 -4.20
N LEU A 583 25.18 -17.52 -2.91
CA LEU A 583 26.32 -17.96 -2.10
C LEU A 583 26.18 -19.42 -1.69
N SER A 584 27.31 -20.10 -1.46
CA SER A 584 27.30 -21.41 -0.81
C SER A 584 26.76 -21.30 0.62
N LEU A 585 26.30 -22.40 1.23
CA LEU A 585 25.85 -22.40 2.64
C LEU A 585 26.93 -21.83 3.58
N ASP A 586 28.19 -22.23 3.36
CA ASP A 586 29.32 -21.78 4.17
C ASP A 586 29.61 -20.29 3.93
N ASP A 587 29.58 -19.83 2.68
CA ASP A 587 29.77 -18.41 2.36
C ASP A 587 28.64 -17.52 2.90
N THR A 588 27.39 -18.01 2.89
CA THR A 588 26.25 -17.34 3.51
C THR A 588 26.47 -17.20 5.02
N ALA A 589 26.87 -18.28 5.69
CA ALA A 589 27.13 -18.27 7.12
C ALA A 589 28.29 -17.32 7.50
N ASP A 590 29.38 -17.33 6.71
CA ASP A 590 30.50 -16.41 6.89
C ASP A 590 30.09 -14.94 6.65
N TYR A 591 29.29 -14.68 5.62
CA TYR A 591 28.78 -13.34 5.34
C TYR A 591 27.92 -12.81 6.49
N ILE A 592 26.98 -13.62 6.97
CA ILE A 592 26.10 -13.25 8.10
C ILE A 592 26.94 -13.05 9.36
N ALA A 593 27.92 -13.91 9.63
CA ALA A 593 28.81 -13.76 10.79
C ALA A 593 29.58 -12.43 10.76
N LEU A 594 30.02 -11.97 9.59
CA LEU A 594 30.73 -10.69 9.42
C LEU A 594 29.81 -9.47 9.53
N ASN A 595 28.54 -9.62 9.15
CA ASN A 595 27.55 -8.55 9.09
C ASN A 595 26.41 -8.77 10.09
N HIS A 596 26.72 -9.35 11.25
CA HIS A 596 25.71 -9.60 12.30
C HIS A 596 25.52 -8.34 13.16
N PHE A 597 24.27 -8.09 13.55
CA PHE A 597 23.96 -7.06 14.52
C PHE A 597 24.20 -7.57 15.95
N ASP A 598 25.11 -6.91 16.66
CA ASP A 598 25.52 -7.30 18.01
C ASP A 598 24.61 -6.63 19.05
N VAL A 599 23.62 -7.40 19.52
CA VAL A 599 22.63 -6.99 20.53
C VAL A 599 23.26 -6.55 21.85
N ARG A 600 24.52 -6.91 22.13
CA ARG A 600 25.24 -6.47 23.35
C ARG A 600 25.50 -4.96 23.37
N ASN A 601 25.43 -4.31 22.21
CA ASN A 601 25.52 -2.85 22.10
C ASN A 601 24.22 -2.14 22.49
N LEU A 602 23.10 -2.87 22.61
CA LEU A 602 21.77 -2.30 22.88
C LEU A 602 21.49 -2.06 24.37
N THR A 603 22.49 -1.52 25.07
CA THR A 603 22.44 -1.25 26.51
C THR A 603 22.57 0.23 26.80
N TRP A 604 21.82 0.71 27.81
CA TRP A 604 21.84 2.11 28.23
C TRP A 604 22.97 2.42 29.21
N THR A 605 23.58 3.59 29.03
CA THR A 605 24.37 4.28 30.06
C THR A 605 23.47 5.31 30.74
N GLU A 606 23.07 5.04 31.99
CA GLU A 606 22.24 5.97 32.78
C GLU A 606 23.10 6.95 33.58
N TYR A 607 22.67 8.21 33.58
CA TYR A 607 23.34 9.31 34.29
C TYR A 607 22.54 9.74 35.53
N SER A 608 23.20 10.44 36.45
CA SER A 608 22.62 10.85 37.73
C SER A 608 21.45 11.84 37.62
N ASP A 609 21.28 12.50 36.46
CA ASP A 609 20.19 13.42 36.19
C ASP A 609 18.94 12.73 35.58
N GLY A 610 18.98 11.40 35.43
CA GLY A 610 17.90 10.60 34.85
C GLY A 610 17.95 10.48 33.32
N SER A 611 18.90 11.15 32.66
CA SER A 611 19.16 10.94 31.24
C SER A 611 19.84 9.58 31.00
N ALA A 612 19.66 9.04 29.80
CA ALA A 612 20.33 7.81 29.38
C ALA A 612 20.75 7.91 27.92
N THR A 613 21.92 7.37 27.59
CA THR A 613 22.42 7.30 26.22
C THR A 613 22.83 5.88 25.82
N MET A 614 22.80 5.60 24.52
CA MET A 614 23.25 4.36 23.93
C MET A 614 24.24 4.64 22.81
N THR A 615 25.45 4.09 22.96
CA THR A 615 26.51 4.18 21.97
C THR A 615 26.52 2.91 21.12
N LEU A 616 26.46 3.05 19.81
CA LEU A 616 26.75 1.95 18.87
C LEU A 616 27.97 2.32 18.02
N PRO A 617 28.88 1.36 17.75
CA PRO A 617 29.96 1.54 16.78
C PRO A 617 29.43 1.92 15.39
N GLU A 618 30.20 2.68 14.60
CA GLU A 618 29.80 3.11 13.25
C GLU A 618 29.52 1.90 12.33
N GLU A 619 30.30 0.82 12.45
CA GLU A 619 30.06 -0.40 11.68
C GLU A 619 28.74 -1.11 12.02
N GLN A 620 28.21 -0.90 13.24
CA GLN A 620 26.91 -1.44 13.64
C GLN A 620 25.78 -0.52 13.21
N TRP A 621 25.98 0.80 13.28
CA TRP A 621 25.05 1.77 12.70
C TRP A 621 24.87 1.57 11.20
N ALA A 622 25.94 1.21 10.48
CA ALA A 622 25.86 0.92 9.05
C ALA A 622 24.92 -0.27 8.73
N LEU A 623 24.63 -1.14 9.69
CA LEU A 623 23.69 -2.26 9.52
C LEU A 623 22.25 -1.89 9.87
N VAL A 624 21.98 -0.69 10.42
CA VAL A 624 20.64 -0.29 10.86
C VAL A 624 19.91 0.42 9.73
N HIS A 625 18.81 -0.19 9.30
CA HIS A 625 17.86 0.41 8.37
C HIS A 625 16.88 1.34 9.09
N SER A 626 16.22 0.88 10.15
CA SER A 626 15.20 1.67 10.87
C SER A 626 15.39 1.65 12.39
N LEU A 627 14.88 2.71 13.04
CA LEU A 627 14.85 2.87 14.49
C LEU A 627 13.46 3.39 14.90
N ASP A 628 12.80 2.73 15.85
CA ASP A 628 11.52 3.19 16.42
C ASP A 628 11.55 3.11 17.96
N LEU A 629 10.94 4.08 18.63
CA LEU A 629 10.65 4.05 20.06
C LEU A 629 9.32 3.34 20.30
N ASN A 630 9.27 2.40 21.23
CA ASN A 630 8.04 1.76 21.72
C ASN A 630 7.82 2.09 23.20
N MET A 631 6.58 2.45 23.54
CA MET A 631 6.18 2.76 24.90
C MET A 631 5.08 1.81 25.38
N PHE A 632 5.35 1.12 26.49
CA PHE A 632 4.34 0.40 27.27
C PHE A 632 3.98 1.19 28.51
N TYR A 633 2.68 1.32 28.79
CA TYR A 633 2.15 1.96 29.99
C TYR A 633 1.64 0.91 30.98
N ASP A 634 2.15 0.93 32.21
CA ASP A 634 1.70 0.07 33.30
C ASP A 634 0.45 0.68 33.97
N ASP A 635 -0.70 0.04 33.80
CA ASP A 635 -1.96 0.48 34.40
C ASP A 635 -2.22 -0.07 35.81
N GLY A 636 -1.24 -0.78 36.38
CA GLY A 636 -1.32 -1.45 37.68
C GLY A 636 -1.89 -2.87 37.63
N ASN A 637 -2.33 -3.35 36.46
CA ASN A 637 -2.75 -4.74 36.25
C ASN A 637 -2.00 -5.45 35.11
N GLY A 638 -1.26 -4.69 34.29
CA GLY A 638 -0.57 -5.16 33.09
C GLY A 638 -0.11 -3.98 32.24
N TYR A 639 0.28 -4.27 30.99
CA TYR A 639 0.88 -3.29 30.09
C TYR A 639 -0.05 -2.96 28.92
N ILE A 640 -0.35 -1.68 28.74
CA ILE A 640 -0.97 -1.13 27.53
C ILE A 640 0.14 -0.78 26.55
N ASP A 641 0.10 -1.35 25.34
CA ASP A 641 1.01 -0.98 24.26
C ASP A 641 0.50 0.29 23.56
N LEU A 642 1.30 1.36 23.62
CA LEU A 642 1.02 2.62 22.95
C LEU A 642 1.62 2.68 21.54
N GLY A 643 2.33 1.62 21.11
CA GLY A 643 2.83 1.43 19.77
C GLY A 643 4.22 2.02 19.52
N LEU A 644 4.53 2.28 18.25
CA LEU A 644 5.84 2.62 17.72
C LEU A 644 5.87 4.05 17.18
N ASP A 645 6.87 4.83 17.57
CA ASP A 645 7.04 6.21 17.14
C ASP A 645 8.49 6.51 16.76
N ASN A 646 8.72 7.32 15.73
CA ASN A 646 10.05 7.71 15.30
C ASN A 646 10.51 9.00 16.02
N MET A 647 10.52 8.96 17.35
CA MET A 647 11.04 10.05 18.17
C MET A 647 12.31 9.64 18.90
N TYR A 648 13.42 10.28 18.53
CA TYR A 648 14.73 10.09 19.15
C TYR A 648 15.59 11.33 18.90
N ASP A 649 16.55 11.54 19.79
CA ASP A 649 17.57 12.57 19.68
C ASP A 649 18.95 11.91 19.72
N PHE A 650 19.97 12.62 19.25
CA PHE A 650 21.36 12.16 19.27
C PHE A 650 22.28 13.19 19.90
N THR A 651 23.30 12.72 20.62
CA THR A 651 24.39 13.59 21.07
C THR A 651 25.22 14.07 19.86
N PRO A 652 26.02 15.14 19.98
CA PRO A 652 26.93 15.56 18.92
C PRO A 652 27.90 14.45 18.48
N ASP A 653 28.28 13.57 19.41
CA ASP A 653 29.16 12.42 19.16
C ASP A 653 28.41 11.23 18.53
N GLY A 654 27.08 11.25 18.56
CA GLY A 654 26.22 10.29 17.86
C GLY A 654 25.55 9.23 18.70
N ASP A 655 25.64 9.35 20.02
CA ASP A 655 24.93 8.45 20.91
C ASP A 655 23.44 8.73 20.86
N LEU A 656 22.64 7.68 20.81
CA LEU A 656 21.18 7.77 20.91
C LEU A 656 20.82 8.25 22.31
N ILE A 657 19.98 9.28 22.40
CA ILE A 657 19.46 9.82 23.66
C ILE A 657 18.09 9.19 23.91
N ALA A 658 17.93 8.55 25.07
CA ALA A 658 16.65 8.01 25.48
C ALA A 658 15.61 9.12 25.71
N ALA A 659 14.37 8.86 25.34
CA ALA A 659 13.25 9.69 25.75
C ALA A 659 13.18 9.71 27.29
N THR A 660 13.19 10.91 27.87
CA THR A 660 13.18 11.11 29.33
C THR A 660 11.84 11.56 29.88
N ASP A 661 10.92 12.01 29.03
CA ASP A 661 9.58 12.45 29.45
C ASP A 661 8.50 11.40 29.15
N ARG A 662 7.43 11.47 29.93
CA ARG A 662 6.33 10.50 29.88
C ARG A 662 5.25 10.95 28.89
N THR A 663 5.64 11.48 27.73
CA THR A 663 4.69 12.01 26.74
C THR A 663 4.58 11.14 25.50
N TRP A 664 3.37 10.99 24.97
CA TRP A 664 3.08 10.13 23.81
C TRP A 664 2.06 10.76 22.84
N VAL A 665 2.04 10.27 21.60
CA VAL A 665 1.09 10.71 20.56
C VAL A 665 -0.34 10.68 21.08
N SER A 666 -1.06 11.78 20.85
CA SER A 666 -2.39 12.04 21.36
C SER A 666 -3.24 12.75 20.31
N ILE A 667 -4.54 12.48 20.31
CA ILE A 667 -5.54 13.20 19.50
C ILE A 667 -6.48 13.93 20.45
N ASN A 668 -6.57 15.26 20.32
CA ASN A 668 -7.33 16.14 21.21
C ASN A 668 -7.04 15.91 22.71
N GLY A 669 -5.77 15.74 23.07
CA GLY A 669 -5.34 15.53 24.46
C GLY A 669 -5.51 14.10 24.98
N GLN A 670 -6.02 13.17 24.16
CA GLN A 670 -6.15 11.76 24.53
C GLN A 670 -5.02 10.94 23.94
N PRO A 671 -4.13 10.33 24.74
CA PRO A 671 -3.12 9.41 24.25
C PRO A 671 -3.74 8.27 23.44
N VAL A 672 -3.09 7.94 22.32
CA VAL A 672 -3.52 6.90 21.38
C VAL A 672 -2.41 5.89 21.12
N ALA A 673 -2.78 4.66 20.76
CA ALA A 673 -1.80 3.73 20.20
C ALA A 673 -1.43 4.21 18.79
N TYR A 674 -0.15 4.52 18.57
CA TYR A 674 0.36 5.04 17.32
C TYR A 674 1.45 4.11 16.79
N TYR A 675 1.40 3.79 15.50
CA TYR A 675 2.40 2.95 14.86
C TYR A 675 2.96 3.70 13.65
N HIS A 676 4.23 4.09 13.73
CA HIS A 676 4.99 4.61 12.61
C HIS A 676 4.98 3.58 11.47
N VAL A 677 4.73 4.07 10.24
CA VAL A 677 4.61 3.26 9.03
C VAL A 677 5.73 3.56 8.05
N ASP A 678 5.99 4.84 7.76
CA ASP A 678 6.98 5.25 6.77
C ASP A 678 7.56 6.63 7.05
N THR A 679 8.82 6.83 6.69
CA THR A 679 9.51 8.12 6.66
C THR A 679 10.15 8.31 5.28
N THR A 680 9.64 9.29 4.53
CA THR A 680 10.22 9.73 3.25
C THR A 680 10.99 11.03 3.44
N GLU A 681 12.20 11.10 2.87
CA GLU A 681 13.04 12.31 2.86
C GLU A 681 13.53 12.63 1.44
N ASN A 682 13.46 13.91 1.04
CA ASN A 682 14.00 14.40 -0.22
C ASN A 682 14.59 15.81 -0.03
N GLY A 683 15.90 15.87 0.22
CA GLY A 683 16.58 17.11 0.56
C GLY A 683 16.05 17.71 1.86
N ASP A 684 15.49 18.92 1.79
CA ASP A 684 14.88 19.58 2.95
C ASP A 684 13.42 19.16 3.19
N SER A 685 12.80 18.43 2.24
CA SER A 685 11.41 17.98 2.34
C SER A 685 11.31 16.60 3.00
N TYR A 686 10.33 16.42 3.87
CA TYR A 686 10.05 15.13 4.49
C TYR A 686 8.54 14.87 4.62
N SER A 687 8.19 13.60 4.73
CA SER A 687 6.86 13.13 5.08
C SER A 687 6.98 11.90 5.97
N ILE A 688 6.39 11.95 7.16
CA ILE A 688 6.32 10.83 8.10
C ILE A 688 4.86 10.43 8.21
N THR A 689 4.59 9.14 8.06
CA THR A 689 3.24 8.59 8.17
C THR A 689 3.17 7.55 9.26
N GLY A 690 2.04 7.52 9.95
CA GLY A 690 1.75 6.49 10.93
C GLY A 690 0.26 6.25 11.06
N ARG A 691 -0.11 5.15 11.71
CA ARG A 691 -1.49 4.73 11.87
C ARG A 691 -1.91 4.67 13.34
N VAL A 692 -3.18 4.96 13.59
CA VAL A 692 -3.84 4.82 14.88
C VAL A 692 -5.04 3.88 14.71
N PRO A 693 -5.01 2.66 15.28
CA PRO A 693 -6.14 1.75 15.19
C PRO A 693 -7.34 2.28 15.99
N ALA A 694 -8.52 2.21 15.39
CA ALA A 694 -9.76 2.74 15.93
C ALA A 694 -11.01 2.00 15.44
N LEU A 695 -12.15 2.25 16.07
CA LEU A 695 -13.47 2.06 15.46
C LEU A 695 -14.01 3.42 15.02
N LEU A 696 -14.32 3.55 13.73
CA LEU A 696 -15.06 4.67 13.15
C LEU A 696 -16.52 4.25 12.95
N ASN A 697 -17.44 4.85 13.71
CA ASN A 697 -18.86 4.50 13.71
C ASN A 697 -19.12 2.99 13.89
N GLY A 698 -18.29 2.35 14.73
CA GLY A 698 -18.37 0.91 15.03
C GLY A 698 -17.67 -0.01 14.03
N LYS A 699 -17.00 0.52 13.01
CA LYS A 699 -16.20 -0.26 12.05
C LYS A 699 -14.71 -0.09 12.30
N ARG A 700 -13.96 -1.19 12.20
CA ARG A 700 -12.51 -1.18 12.43
C ARG A 700 -11.78 -0.44 11.32
N VAL A 701 -10.94 0.52 11.71
CA VAL A 701 -10.17 1.35 10.81
C VAL A 701 -8.79 1.65 11.39
N ASN A 702 -7.87 2.05 10.52
CA ASN A 702 -6.62 2.71 10.87
C ASN A 702 -6.73 4.19 10.49
N LEU A 703 -6.69 5.11 11.46
CA LEU A 703 -6.56 6.53 11.16
C LEU A 703 -5.13 6.82 10.74
N TRP A 704 -4.96 7.47 9.60
CA TRP A 704 -3.65 7.82 9.07
C TRP A 704 -3.26 9.23 9.46
N LEU A 705 -2.14 9.35 10.14
CA LEU A 705 -1.52 10.60 10.56
C LEU A 705 -0.35 10.90 9.62
N VAL A 706 -0.25 12.14 9.17
CA VAL A 706 0.81 12.62 8.29
C VAL A 706 1.49 13.84 8.92
N PHE A 707 2.81 13.80 9.03
CA PHE A 707 3.67 14.90 9.46
C PHE A 707 4.57 15.30 8.29
N ASP A 708 4.54 16.57 7.90
CA ASP A 708 5.30 17.08 6.76
C ASP A 708 5.79 18.51 7.04
N ASN A 709 6.61 19.07 6.14
CA ASN A 709 7.13 20.43 6.32
C ASN A 709 6.06 21.52 6.51
N GLN A 710 4.85 21.33 5.96
CA GLN A 710 3.75 22.29 6.08
C GLN A 710 2.95 22.09 7.36
N ASN A 711 2.95 20.86 7.90
CA ASN A 711 2.22 20.43 9.08
C ASN A 711 3.16 19.65 10.00
N PRO A 712 4.19 20.27 10.60
CA PRO A 712 5.18 19.57 11.42
C PRO A 712 4.58 18.91 12.67
N HIS A 713 3.41 19.41 13.13
CA HIS A 713 2.67 18.83 14.26
C HIS A 713 1.66 17.74 13.84
N GLY A 714 1.57 17.47 12.54
CA GLY A 714 0.73 16.44 11.96
C GLY A 714 -0.74 16.81 11.76
N TYR A 715 -1.42 16.03 10.93
CA TYR A 715 -2.87 16.03 10.77
C TYR A 715 -3.37 14.61 10.43
N ILE A 716 -4.68 14.38 10.61
CA ILE A 716 -5.32 13.14 10.19
C ILE A 716 -5.68 13.25 8.70
N ALA A 717 -5.06 12.42 7.85
CA ALA A 717 -5.31 12.38 6.41
C ALA A 717 -6.59 11.59 6.05
N GLY A 718 -7.05 10.72 6.94
CA GLY A 718 -8.31 9.97 6.84
C GLY A 718 -8.24 8.64 7.58
N ALA A 719 -9.21 7.76 7.33
CA ALA A 719 -9.38 6.45 7.96
C ALA A 719 -9.40 5.32 6.93
N GLN A 720 -8.47 4.37 7.00
CA GLN A 720 -8.45 3.19 6.15
C GLN A 720 -9.20 2.04 6.82
N THR A 721 -10.03 1.30 6.08
CA THR A 721 -10.63 0.06 6.61
C THR A 721 -9.54 -0.95 6.97
N ASP A 722 -9.63 -1.51 8.16
CA ASP A 722 -8.74 -2.58 8.64
C ASP A 722 -9.44 -3.92 8.47
N TYR A 723 -9.22 -4.58 7.34
CA TYR A 723 -9.80 -5.89 7.05
C TYR A 723 -9.17 -6.95 7.96
N GLU A 724 -9.97 -7.87 8.50
CA GLU A 724 -9.42 -8.95 9.31
C GLU A 724 -8.50 -9.85 8.47
N GLU A 725 -7.45 -10.41 9.08
CA GLU A 725 -6.56 -11.38 8.42
C GLU A 725 -7.43 -12.50 7.81
N ASN A 726 -7.33 -12.71 6.49
CA ASN A 726 -8.12 -13.63 5.64
C ASN A 726 -9.40 -13.07 4.97
N GLU A 727 -9.81 -11.82 5.20
CA GLU A 727 -10.94 -11.22 4.47
C GLU A 727 -10.55 -10.85 3.04
N THR A 728 -9.43 -10.14 2.87
CA THR A 728 -8.83 -9.87 1.57
C THR A 728 -7.35 -9.52 1.68
N ILE A 729 -6.61 -9.80 0.61
CA ILE A 729 -5.22 -9.36 0.40
C ILE A 729 -5.14 -8.20 -0.62
N THR A 730 -6.28 -7.68 -1.07
CA THR A 730 -6.36 -6.47 -1.92
C THR A 730 -6.41 -5.23 -1.06
N VAL A 731 -5.73 -4.16 -1.49
CA VAL A 731 -5.62 -2.94 -0.70
C VAL A 731 -6.84 -2.05 -0.92
N ALA A 732 -7.38 -1.50 0.18
CA ALA A 732 -8.51 -0.58 0.14
C ALA A 732 -8.22 0.62 -0.76
N LYS A 733 -9.23 1.07 -1.52
CA LYS A 733 -9.13 2.19 -2.47
C LYS A 733 -9.14 3.58 -1.81
N SER A 734 -8.93 3.72 -0.49
CA SER A 734 -8.71 5.04 0.14
C SER A 734 -8.55 5.03 1.67
N LEU A 735 -8.21 6.23 2.15
CA LEU A 735 -8.58 6.79 3.45
C LEU A 735 -9.92 7.55 3.37
N VAL A 736 -10.90 7.15 4.15
CA VAL A 736 -12.19 7.85 4.33
C VAL A 736 -11.97 9.12 5.16
N GLN A 737 -12.44 10.27 4.68
CA GLN A 737 -12.35 11.52 5.44
C GLN A 737 -13.26 11.48 6.68
N LEU A 738 -12.75 11.98 7.81
CA LEU A 738 -13.55 12.15 9.02
C LEU A 738 -14.52 13.32 8.84
N THR A 739 -15.75 13.14 9.29
CA THR A 739 -16.82 14.15 9.22
C THR A 739 -17.33 14.52 10.60
N ASP A 740 -17.81 15.76 10.75
CA ASP A 740 -18.41 16.21 12.01
C ASP A 740 -19.57 15.30 12.43
N GLY A 741 -19.51 14.82 13.67
CA GLY A 741 -20.49 13.88 14.22
C GLY A 741 -20.04 12.41 14.21
N ASP A 742 -18.98 12.06 13.47
CA ASP A 742 -18.41 10.72 13.49
C ASP A 742 -17.96 10.31 14.89
N LYS A 743 -18.15 9.04 15.22
CA LYS A 743 -17.76 8.44 16.51
C LYS A 743 -16.45 7.69 16.36
N LEU A 744 -15.47 8.05 17.17
CA LEU A 744 -14.15 7.42 17.19
C LEU A 744 -13.88 6.76 18.54
N ASP A 745 -13.53 5.49 18.49
CA ASP A 745 -13.02 4.72 19.63
C ASP A 745 -11.63 4.20 19.31
N PHE A 746 -10.60 4.77 19.94
CA PHE A 746 -9.24 4.29 19.73
C PHE A 746 -9.03 2.92 20.37
N LEU A 747 -8.13 2.13 19.79
CA LEU A 747 -7.83 0.77 20.23
C LEU A 747 -6.38 0.66 20.68
N CYS A 748 -6.10 -0.27 21.57
CA CYS A 748 -4.75 -0.63 22.02
C CYS A 748 -4.66 -2.13 22.32
N ASP A 749 -3.45 -2.67 22.23
CA ASP A 749 -3.16 -4.04 22.67
C ASP A 749 -2.79 -4.04 24.16
N TYR A 750 -3.16 -5.12 24.86
CA TYR A 750 -2.89 -5.27 26.29
C TYR A 750 -2.21 -6.60 26.61
N TYR A 751 -1.22 -6.55 27.50
CA TYR A 751 -0.36 -7.66 27.87
C TYR A 751 -0.36 -7.86 29.38
N SER A 752 -0.25 -9.11 29.83
CA SER A 752 -0.03 -9.40 31.25
C SER A 752 1.39 -9.03 31.69
N TYR A 753 1.66 -9.06 33.00
CA TYR A 753 3.01 -8.86 33.52
C TYR A 753 4.01 -9.96 33.10
N GLU A 754 3.51 -11.11 32.64
CA GLU A 754 4.30 -12.16 31.99
C GLU A 754 4.47 -11.92 30.48
N GLY A 755 4.04 -10.77 29.96
CA GLY A 755 4.18 -10.40 28.56
C GLY A 755 3.27 -11.16 27.61
N THR A 756 2.25 -11.86 28.13
CA THR A 756 1.30 -12.60 27.29
C THR A 756 0.20 -11.68 26.80
N TYR A 757 0.03 -11.59 25.48
CA TYR A 757 -1.09 -10.88 24.85
C TYR A 757 -2.42 -11.36 25.41
N GLN A 758 -3.26 -10.42 25.86
CA GLN A 758 -4.57 -10.71 26.42
C GLN A 758 -5.67 -10.51 25.39
N ASP A 759 -5.82 -9.26 24.91
CA ASP A 759 -6.81 -8.85 23.91
C ASP A 759 -6.50 -7.40 23.48
N SER A 760 -7.25 -6.89 22.51
CA SER A 760 -7.35 -5.45 22.25
C SER A 760 -8.48 -4.82 23.07
N TYR A 761 -8.30 -3.56 23.45
CA TYR A 761 -9.20 -2.80 24.30
C TYR A 761 -9.43 -1.39 23.76
N TYR A 762 -10.55 -0.79 24.14
CA TYR A 762 -10.78 0.63 23.92
C TYR A 762 -9.81 1.48 24.76
N LEU A 763 -9.15 2.44 24.12
CA LEU A 763 -8.20 3.35 24.74
C LEU A 763 -8.81 4.75 24.92
N GLY A 764 -8.89 5.19 26.17
CA GLY A 764 -9.50 6.45 26.58
C GLY A 764 -11.01 6.50 26.36
N LYS A 765 -11.56 7.71 26.16
CA LYS A 765 -13.00 7.93 25.95
C LYS A 765 -13.37 7.91 24.47
N GLN A 766 -14.62 7.55 24.18
CA GLN A 766 -15.17 7.74 22.84
C GLN A 766 -15.18 9.23 22.48
N MET A 767 -14.62 9.54 21.33
CA MET A 767 -14.59 10.89 20.77
C MET A 767 -15.74 11.05 19.77
N THR A 768 -16.30 12.26 19.71
CA THR A 768 -17.11 12.69 18.57
C THR A 768 -16.29 13.70 17.79
N VAL A 769 -16.08 13.45 16.50
CA VAL A 769 -15.35 14.37 15.63
C VAL A 769 -16.11 15.69 15.56
N SER A 770 -15.41 16.79 15.87
CA SER A 770 -15.93 18.14 15.76
C SER A 770 -14.79 19.09 15.40
N GLY A 771 -14.86 19.70 14.22
CA GLY A 771 -13.75 20.48 13.69
C GLY A 771 -12.50 19.63 13.43
N THR A 772 -11.35 20.29 13.24
CA THR A 772 -10.08 19.62 12.96
C THR A 772 -9.46 19.05 14.24
N PRO A 773 -9.26 17.73 14.36
CA PRO A 773 -8.57 17.14 15.51
C PRO A 773 -7.12 17.64 15.62
N VAL A 774 -6.67 17.89 16.84
CA VAL A 774 -5.30 18.33 17.14
C VAL A 774 -4.45 17.13 17.52
N ILE A 775 -3.31 16.96 16.85
CA ILE A 775 -2.30 15.96 17.21
C ILE A 775 -1.23 16.62 18.08
N SER A 776 -0.84 15.94 19.15
CA SER A 776 0.20 16.38 20.07
C SER A 776 0.84 15.21 20.81
N ASN A 777 1.88 15.48 21.57
CA ASN A 777 2.50 14.61 22.56
C ASN A 777 2.03 15.05 23.94
N GLU A 778 1.36 14.17 24.69
CA GLU A 778 0.79 14.49 25.99
C GLU A 778 1.23 13.50 27.05
N ASP A 779 1.31 13.96 28.30
CA ASP A 779 1.69 13.14 29.45
C ASP A 779 0.75 11.91 29.58
N VAL A 780 1.30 10.71 29.71
CA VAL A 780 0.50 9.48 29.71
C VAL A 780 -0.18 9.16 31.05
N GLY A 781 -0.02 10.00 32.08
CA GLY A 781 -0.70 9.87 33.37
C GLY A 781 0.27 9.59 34.51
N THR A 782 -0.10 8.73 35.47
CA THR A 782 0.71 8.49 36.69
C THR A 782 1.32 7.09 36.78
N GLY A 783 0.91 6.15 35.91
CA GLY A 783 1.49 4.81 35.85
C GLY A 783 2.89 4.79 35.23
N ASN A 784 3.74 3.86 35.67
CA ASN A 784 5.10 3.75 35.14
C ASN A 784 5.07 3.45 33.64
N VAL A 785 6.07 3.94 32.91
CA VAL A 785 6.26 3.57 31.50
C VAL A 785 7.52 2.74 31.31
N LYS A 786 7.48 1.84 30.33
CA LYS A 786 8.63 1.12 29.82
C LYS A 786 8.91 1.56 28.40
N LEU A 787 10.12 2.06 28.19
CA LEU A 787 10.60 2.56 26.89
C LEU A 787 11.63 1.59 26.33
N THR A 788 11.40 1.10 25.12
CA THR A 788 12.36 0.27 24.38
C THR A 788 12.48 0.79 22.95
N TYR A 789 13.61 0.54 22.32
CA TYR A 789 13.89 0.98 20.95
C TYR A 789 14.05 -0.25 20.07
N ARG A 790 13.31 -0.26 18.97
CA ARG A 790 13.34 -1.28 17.92
C ARG A 790 14.33 -0.86 16.85
N PHE A 791 15.36 -1.67 16.64
CA PHE A 791 16.31 -1.55 15.53
C PHE A 791 15.97 -2.60 14.48
N THR A 792 15.94 -2.21 13.22
CA THR A 792 15.77 -3.15 12.10
C THR A 792 17.06 -3.17 11.28
N ASP A 793 17.62 -4.35 11.04
CA ASP A 793 18.88 -4.49 10.30
C ASP A 793 18.72 -4.70 8.78
N ILE A 794 19.84 -4.89 8.09
CA ILE A 794 19.95 -5.19 6.64
C ILE A 794 19.28 -6.51 6.21
N TYR A 795 18.81 -7.34 7.14
CA TYR A 795 18.05 -8.57 6.86
C TYR A 795 16.57 -8.40 7.22
N ASN A 796 16.14 -7.16 7.48
CA ASN A 796 14.82 -6.84 8.02
C ASN A 796 14.54 -7.57 9.36
N GLN A 797 15.60 -7.88 10.13
CA GLN A 797 15.46 -8.47 11.45
C GLN A 797 15.30 -7.37 12.49
N GLU A 798 14.28 -7.52 13.34
CA GLU A 798 14.03 -6.60 14.45
C GLU A 798 14.84 -7.02 15.69
N TYR A 799 15.40 -6.03 16.39
CA TYR A 799 16.09 -6.15 17.68
C TYR A 799 15.58 -5.08 18.63
N TRP A 800 15.60 -5.37 19.93
CA TRP A 800 15.04 -4.49 20.95
C TRP A 800 16.09 -4.13 22.00
N SER A 801 16.21 -2.84 22.32
CA SER A 801 17.07 -2.40 23.42
C SER A 801 16.52 -2.81 24.78
N THR A 802 17.38 -2.87 25.79
CA THR A 802 16.93 -3.01 27.18
C THR A 802 15.91 -1.92 27.54
N ALA A 803 14.81 -2.31 28.19
CA ALA A 803 13.76 -1.37 28.57
C ALA A 803 14.23 -0.39 29.66
N LEU A 804 13.88 0.89 29.51
CA LEU A 804 14.01 1.92 30.52
C LEU A 804 12.69 2.11 31.26
N GLU A 805 12.71 2.06 32.57
CA GLU A 805 11.56 2.38 33.42
C GLU A 805 11.56 3.88 33.75
N ARG A 806 10.43 4.57 33.56
CA ARG A 806 10.26 6.00 33.81
C ARG A 806 8.94 6.36 34.49
#